data_AF-A0AAE6WLI3-F1
#
_entry.id   AF-A0AAE6WLI3-F1
#
_cell.length_a   1.000
_cell.length_b   1.000
_cell.length_c   1.000
_cell.angle_alpha   90.00
_cell.angle_beta   90.00
_cell.angle_gamma   90.00
#
_symmetry.space_group_name_H-M   'P 1'
#
loop_
_entity.id
_entity.type
_entity.pdbx_description
1 polymer ?
#
loop_
_entity_poly.entity_id
_entity_poly.type
_entity_poly.pdbx_seq_one_letter_code
_entity_poly.pdbx_strand_id
1 'polypeptide(L)'
;MKKRLLLLCLAGTLCFHNVAMASPFPKKTSDIVQDQAKIFKKDERKNLEESLKQTPGNYKVVVVESTEPEAKSPDEYAQKLYAEYKLEEDSLLMVLDKQKKDLGVYAGPKLVQQGAKSELLKGKLTAYFDPWKNTAKFDQGISQFAKEVQSELSKLPKPAETATATDADPNIESQENTLLNWLPWWVFVLAGALFVGLIYLMILTMRRRTLMRDIDELEDWKDELLEKIEKIEVEKNKRRVSGVTEERYVALAARKEKLLGTSIPDIEMLIIEADEACDRFRFKVANNLILEGETMLNDIEDELEDLKNDTTQVVQAKNENKQAIPELEKMLEQVERKLSDVRLEYGLSFHELKTDLDRVGDMKATIKSAIASGDNVKAAEVAFEAHSILRETSDLLEQLPTYVNQVRTEMKEELHQLEQDIETALGGQYDLNQTALDEELLQVKQLVTAAGNALEEGNFHMLQTHVKAFVLKVESIYSNLEQAVLGEKGEGLTDQAQPVESSSTLTHEDTFKELADDHQEVTAENTREAIQENAERSNEEPREETDHPATQPSDAADTTVAYREAAVSETMTEDAPAAKQSAPAPQSDLQKGRSLINSRKRGQADGEEQHEYELVMPKIPKPMSQESEKLVKIEERPFIETEDDILDEMERISGELICIRQRIKRSYLPGVPDDLKTKFDTVVGLLGQIQLRMENTRYDIREVAYYLEEAHEQLMDTHYMAENTIAACQSAEGAIQYTNRYRRLNRQVNELLTKSEQAFRQLYFTEAYQLAEEARLIIEGDHDDDAGGRWMLRKKKRGER
;
A
#
# COMPACT_ATOMS: atom_id res chain seq x y z
N MET A 1 -55.47 3.37 7.43
CA MET A 1 -54.40 3.96 6.59
C MET A 1 -52.98 3.75 7.14
N LYS A 2 -52.71 3.81 8.46
CA LYS A 2 -51.34 3.64 9.00
C LYS A 2 -50.75 2.21 8.97
N LYS A 3 -51.57 1.14 8.98
CA LYS A 3 -51.07 -0.24 8.86
C LYS A 3 -50.73 -0.67 7.42
N ARG A 4 -51.28 -0.02 6.40
CA ARG A 4 -51.01 -0.31 4.98
C ARG A 4 -49.74 0.39 4.45
N LEU A 5 -49.37 1.52 5.06
CA LEU A 5 -48.15 2.27 4.72
C LEU A 5 -46.89 1.61 5.32
N LEU A 6 -47.01 1.01 6.51
CA LEU A 6 -45.91 0.29 7.17
C LEU A 6 -45.64 -1.09 6.52
N LEU A 7 -46.67 -1.74 5.97
CA LEU A 7 -46.53 -2.96 5.15
C LEU A 7 -45.89 -2.70 3.79
N LEU A 8 -46.06 -1.50 3.23
CA LEU A 8 -45.41 -1.08 1.97
C LEU A 8 -43.93 -0.70 2.19
N CYS A 9 -43.58 -0.08 3.33
CA CYS A 9 -42.18 0.15 3.69
C CYS A 9 -41.42 -1.15 4.01
N LEU A 10 -42.10 -2.16 4.60
CA LEU A 10 -41.51 -3.47 4.90
C LEU A 10 -41.38 -4.35 3.63
N ALA A 11 -42.23 -4.13 2.63
CA ALA A 11 -42.05 -4.71 1.29
C ALA A 11 -40.89 -4.04 0.53
N GLY A 12 -40.66 -2.73 0.73
CA GLY A 12 -39.55 -1.99 0.11
C GLY A 12 -38.16 -2.40 0.64
N THR A 13 -38.02 -2.74 1.92
CA THR A 13 -36.75 -3.20 2.49
C THR A 13 -36.41 -4.66 2.17
N LEU A 14 -37.39 -5.49 1.78
CA LEU A 14 -37.17 -6.88 1.34
C LEU A 14 -36.87 -7.03 -0.17
N CYS A 15 -36.89 -5.92 -0.92
CA CYS A 15 -36.52 -5.86 -2.33
C CYS A 15 -35.05 -5.45 -2.56
N PHE A 16 -34.29 -5.19 -1.49
CA PHE A 16 -32.86 -4.85 -1.56
C PHE A 16 -32.02 -5.79 -0.69
N HIS A 17 -32.07 -7.10 -0.98
CA HIS A 17 -30.95 -7.99 -0.67
C HIS A 17 -30.59 -8.75 -1.95
N ASN A 18 -29.32 -8.58 -2.34
CA ASN A 18 -28.57 -9.30 -3.36
C ASN A 18 -29.14 -9.30 -4.79
N VAL A 19 -28.62 -8.39 -5.62
CA VAL A 19 -28.44 -8.67 -7.05
C VAL A 19 -27.26 -9.63 -7.16
N ALA A 20 -27.50 -10.91 -6.88
CA ALA A 20 -26.65 -11.97 -7.43
C ALA A 20 -27.07 -12.17 -8.89
N MET A 21 -26.08 -12.30 -9.78
CA MET A 21 -26.28 -12.60 -11.18
C MET A 21 -27.23 -13.80 -11.33
N ALA A 22 -28.31 -13.64 -12.10
CA ALA A 22 -29.25 -14.73 -12.39
C ALA A 22 -28.52 -15.83 -13.16
N SER A 23 -28.24 -16.96 -12.49
CA SER A 23 -27.84 -18.18 -13.17
C SER A 23 -29.04 -18.67 -13.97
N PRO A 24 -28.95 -18.82 -15.31
CA PRO A 24 -30.11 -19.17 -16.13
C PRO A 24 -30.70 -20.52 -15.70
N PHE A 25 -32.05 -20.61 -15.74
CA PHE A 25 -32.77 -21.85 -15.47
C PHE A 25 -32.16 -23.06 -16.20
N PRO A 26 -32.13 -24.25 -15.55
CA PRO A 26 -31.60 -25.46 -16.16
C PRO A 26 -32.33 -25.78 -17.47
N LYS A 27 -31.63 -26.20 -18.54
CA LYS A 27 -32.29 -26.63 -19.78
C LYS A 27 -33.06 -27.94 -19.56
N LYS A 28 -34.27 -28.08 -20.12
CA LYS A 28 -35.13 -29.28 -19.97
C LYS A 28 -34.49 -30.52 -20.61
N THR A 29 -34.21 -31.55 -19.81
CA THR A 29 -33.80 -32.89 -20.30
C THR A 29 -35.01 -33.84 -20.36
N SER A 30 -34.96 -34.90 -21.18
CA SER A 30 -36.01 -35.93 -21.28
C SER A 30 -36.11 -36.85 -20.06
N ASP A 31 -35.10 -36.89 -19.19
CA ASP A 31 -35.04 -37.78 -18.03
C ASP A 31 -36.04 -37.37 -16.94
N ILE A 32 -36.64 -38.32 -16.23
CA ILE A 32 -37.60 -38.04 -15.13
C ILE A 32 -36.91 -37.30 -13.98
N VAL A 33 -35.68 -37.68 -13.64
CA VAL A 33 -34.85 -37.04 -12.62
C VAL A 33 -33.69 -36.32 -13.32
N GLN A 34 -33.62 -35.00 -13.14
CA GLN A 34 -32.57 -34.14 -13.67
C GLN A 34 -31.72 -33.61 -12.52
N ASP A 35 -30.61 -34.28 -12.27
CA ASP A 35 -29.68 -33.92 -11.20
C ASP A 35 -28.47 -33.15 -11.74
N GLN A 36 -28.56 -31.82 -11.80
CA GLN A 36 -27.45 -30.98 -12.26
C GLN A 36 -26.42 -30.72 -11.15
N ALA A 37 -26.87 -30.73 -9.90
CA ALA A 37 -26.03 -30.51 -8.72
C ALA A 37 -25.21 -31.76 -8.32
N LYS A 38 -25.40 -32.89 -9.03
CA LYS A 38 -24.79 -34.21 -8.81
C LYS A 38 -24.95 -34.69 -7.35
N ILE A 39 -26.13 -34.50 -6.78
CA ILE A 39 -26.41 -34.90 -5.40
C ILE A 39 -26.57 -36.42 -5.25
N PHE A 40 -27.09 -37.09 -6.28
CA PHE A 40 -27.37 -38.53 -6.25
C PHE A 40 -26.22 -39.32 -6.88
N LYS A 41 -25.86 -40.43 -6.23
CA LYS A 41 -25.01 -41.43 -6.88
C LYS A 41 -25.77 -42.08 -8.04
N LYS A 42 -25.03 -42.62 -9.02
CA LYS A 42 -25.60 -43.23 -10.24
C LYS A 42 -26.66 -44.30 -9.93
N ASP A 43 -26.48 -45.05 -8.84
CA ASP A 43 -27.40 -46.10 -8.42
C ASP A 43 -28.64 -45.53 -7.69
N GLU A 44 -28.47 -44.50 -6.86
CA GLU A 44 -29.57 -43.80 -6.17
C GLU A 44 -30.50 -43.10 -7.16
N ARG A 45 -29.93 -42.45 -8.19
CA ARG A 45 -30.71 -41.82 -9.26
C ARG A 45 -31.55 -42.86 -10.03
N LYS A 46 -30.97 -44.02 -10.35
CA LYS A 46 -31.69 -45.10 -11.03
C LYS A 46 -32.83 -45.67 -10.18
N ASN A 47 -32.57 -45.90 -8.88
CA ASN A 47 -33.58 -46.41 -7.95
C ASN A 47 -34.74 -45.41 -7.77
N LEU A 48 -34.44 -44.10 -7.76
CA LEU A 48 -35.45 -43.05 -7.71
C LEU A 48 -36.28 -43.01 -8.99
N GLU A 49 -35.64 -43.07 -10.16
CA GLU A 49 -36.34 -43.11 -11.45
C GLU A 49 -37.24 -44.36 -11.58
N GLU A 50 -36.77 -45.53 -11.14
CA GLU A 50 -37.58 -46.75 -11.10
C GLU A 50 -38.76 -46.64 -10.14
N SER A 51 -38.55 -46.07 -8.95
CA SER A 51 -39.61 -45.87 -7.96
C SER A 51 -40.68 -44.88 -8.41
N LEU A 52 -40.29 -43.83 -9.12
CA LEU A 52 -41.21 -42.84 -9.68
C LEU A 52 -41.96 -43.39 -10.90
N LYS A 53 -41.35 -44.25 -11.72
CA LYS A 53 -42.04 -44.96 -12.81
C LYS A 53 -43.09 -45.97 -12.30
N GLN A 54 -42.84 -46.60 -11.16
CA GLN A 54 -43.78 -47.53 -10.53
C GLN A 54 -44.96 -46.82 -9.84
N THR A 55 -44.85 -45.51 -9.59
CA THR A 55 -45.91 -44.71 -8.97
C THR A 55 -46.78 -44.09 -10.07
N PRO A 56 -48.11 -44.27 -10.06
CA PRO A 56 -48.96 -43.76 -11.14
C PRO A 56 -49.06 -42.23 -11.06
N GLY A 57 -48.47 -41.53 -12.03
CA GLY A 57 -48.50 -40.08 -12.15
C GLY A 57 -47.34 -39.54 -13.00
N ASN A 58 -47.49 -38.33 -13.54
CA ASN A 58 -46.43 -37.68 -14.31
C ASN A 58 -45.54 -36.87 -13.35
N TYR A 59 -44.38 -37.42 -12.99
CA TYR A 59 -43.44 -36.75 -12.08
C TYR A 59 -42.21 -36.21 -12.83
N LYS A 60 -41.75 -35.03 -12.43
CA LYS A 60 -40.47 -34.47 -12.88
C LYS A 60 -39.71 -33.99 -11.65
N VAL A 61 -38.48 -34.47 -11.46
CA VAL A 61 -37.63 -34.05 -10.35
C VAL A 61 -36.43 -33.30 -10.91
N VAL A 62 -36.15 -32.11 -10.38
CA VAL A 62 -35.01 -31.28 -10.79
C VAL A 62 -34.18 -30.93 -9.55
N VAL A 63 -32.88 -31.20 -9.57
CA VAL A 63 -31.96 -30.82 -8.50
C VAL A 63 -31.10 -29.66 -8.98
N VAL A 64 -31.11 -28.58 -8.21
CA VAL A 64 -30.33 -27.37 -8.45
C VAL A 64 -29.38 -27.11 -7.28
N GLU A 65 -28.27 -26.43 -7.57
CA GLU A 65 -27.28 -26.09 -6.54
C GLU A 65 -27.88 -25.12 -5.50
N SER A 66 -28.64 -24.13 -5.97
CA SER A 66 -29.39 -23.18 -5.15
C SER A 66 -30.59 -22.64 -5.92
N THR A 67 -31.68 -22.33 -5.22
CA THR A 67 -32.87 -21.66 -5.79
C THR A 67 -32.75 -20.13 -5.78
N GLU A 68 -31.75 -19.59 -5.08
CA GLU A 68 -31.42 -18.16 -5.08
C GLU A 68 -30.38 -17.84 -6.17
N PRO A 69 -30.50 -16.68 -6.85
CA PRO A 69 -31.38 -15.55 -6.54
C PRO A 69 -32.78 -15.60 -7.19
N GLU A 70 -33.07 -16.60 -8.02
CA GLU A 70 -34.27 -16.58 -8.88
C GLU A 70 -35.59 -16.69 -8.10
N ALA A 71 -35.61 -17.40 -6.96
CA ALA A 71 -36.76 -17.47 -6.07
C ALA A 71 -36.33 -17.60 -4.59
N LYS A 72 -37.10 -17.01 -3.68
CA LYS A 72 -36.81 -17.06 -2.24
C LYS A 72 -37.17 -18.42 -1.63
N SER A 73 -38.08 -19.16 -2.26
CA SER A 73 -38.50 -20.50 -1.84
C SER A 73 -38.43 -21.51 -2.99
N PRO A 74 -38.09 -22.79 -2.70
CA PRO A 74 -38.11 -23.85 -3.71
C PRO A 74 -39.47 -24.06 -4.39
N ASP A 75 -40.59 -23.78 -3.71
CA ASP A 75 -41.94 -23.87 -4.30
C ASP A 75 -42.17 -22.82 -5.39
N GLU A 76 -41.73 -21.59 -5.13
CA GLU A 76 -41.83 -20.47 -6.08
C GLU A 76 -40.88 -20.68 -7.27
N TYR A 77 -39.72 -21.30 -7.03
CA TYR A 77 -38.82 -21.76 -8.07
C TYR A 77 -39.49 -22.83 -8.95
N ALA A 78 -40.12 -23.84 -8.34
CA ALA A 78 -40.84 -24.89 -9.06
C ALA A 78 -41.99 -24.33 -9.91
N GLN A 79 -42.72 -23.32 -9.42
CA GLN A 79 -43.77 -22.67 -10.19
C GLN A 79 -43.23 -21.97 -11.45
N LYS A 80 -42.13 -21.21 -11.32
CA LYS A 80 -41.49 -20.54 -12.47
C LYS A 80 -40.93 -21.55 -13.46
N LEU A 81 -40.26 -22.60 -12.96
CA LEU A 81 -39.66 -23.64 -13.79
C LEU A 81 -40.72 -24.47 -14.53
N TYR A 82 -41.88 -24.74 -13.90
CA TYR A 82 -43.00 -25.42 -14.54
C TYR A 82 -43.51 -24.65 -15.77
N ALA A 83 -43.67 -23.33 -15.65
CA ALA A 83 -44.08 -22.46 -16.74
C ALA A 83 -43.06 -22.44 -17.89
N GLU A 84 -41.77 -22.39 -17.55
CA GLU A 84 -40.67 -22.41 -18.53
C GLU A 84 -40.58 -23.74 -19.28
N TYR A 85 -40.73 -24.86 -18.57
CA TYR A 85 -40.64 -26.20 -19.16
C TYR A 85 -41.88 -26.63 -19.94
N LYS A 86 -42.98 -25.89 -19.84
CA LYS A 86 -44.28 -26.20 -20.45
C LYS A 86 -44.64 -27.67 -20.20
N LEU A 87 -44.64 -28.07 -18.94
CA LEU A 87 -44.96 -29.43 -18.53
C LEU A 87 -46.47 -29.70 -18.68
N GLU A 88 -46.84 -30.97 -18.76
CA GLU A 88 -48.24 -31.37 -18.94
C GLU A 88 -49.08 -30.97 -17.71
N GLU A 89 -50.35 -30.63 -17.93
CA GLU A 89 -51.23 -30.09 -16.89
C GLU A 89 -51.52 -31.06 -15.75
N ASP A 90 -51.26 -32.36 -15.94
CA ASP A 90 -51.39 -33.44 -14.98
C ASP A 90 -50.05 -33.85 -14.33
N SER A 91 -48.99 -33.06 -14.51
CA SER A 91 -47.66 -33.34 -13.97
C SER A 91 -47.36 -32.63 -12.64
N LEU A 92 -46.56 -33.28 -11.81
CA LEU A 92 -46.06 -32.79 -10.53
C LEU A 92 -44.55 -32.55 -10.64
N LEU A 93 -44.15 -31.28 -10.56
CA LEU A 93 -42.75 -30.87 -10.56
C LEU A 93 -42.22 -30.76 -9.13
N MET A 94 -41.10 -31.40 -8.86
CA MET A 94 -40.39 -31.35 -7.59
C MET A 94 -38.99 -30.78 -7.80
N VAL A 95 -38.62 -29.74 -7.07
CA VAL A 95 -37.31 -29.10 -7.16
C VAL A 95 -36.56 -29.26 -5.84
N LEU A 96 -35.42 -29.92 -5.86
CA LEU A 96 -34.56 -30.08 -4.69
C LEU A 96 -33.44 -29.03 -4.72
N ASP A 97 -33.40 -28.20 -3.69
CA ASP A 97 -32.32 -27.25 -3.44
C ASP A 97 -31.23 -27.94 -2.62
N LYS A 98 -30.02 -28.08 -3.18
CA LYS A 98 -28.91 -28.75 -2.50
C LYS A 98 -28.37 -27.96 -1.30
N GLN A 99 -28.30 -26.64 -1.39
CA GLN A 99 -27.79 -25.78 -0.32
C GLN A 99 -28.77 -25.73 0.85
N LYS A 100 -30.05 -25.54 0.58
CA LYS A 100 -31.10 -25.48 1.61
C LYS A 100 -31.55 -26.86 2.10
N LYS A 101 -31.24 -27.93 1.35
CA LYS A 101 -31.71 -29.31 1.58
C LYS A 101 -33.25 -29.40 1.64
N ASP A 102 -33.91 -28.51 0.93
CA ASP A 102 -35.37 -28.36 0.90
C ASP A 102 -35.93 -28.77 -0.46
N LEU A 103 -37.10 -29.41 -0.43
CA LEU A 103 -37.84 -29.80 -1.63
C LEU A 103 -39.01 -28.83 -1.83
N GLY A 104 -39.08 -28.23 -3.01
CA GLY A 104 -40.21 -27.44 -3.48
C GLY A 104 -41.08 -28.23 -4.42
N VAL A 105 -42.40 -28.02 -4.38
CA VAL A 105 -43.34 -28.82 -5.19
C VAL A 105 -44.39 -27.93 -5.84
N TYR A 106 -44.63 -28.17 -7.12
CA TYR A 106 -45.67 -27.51 -7.90
C TYR A 106 -46.49 -28.52 -8.70
N ALA A 107 -47.80 -28.53 -8.47
CA ALA A 107 -48.75 -29.40 -9.17
C ALA A 107 -49.39 -28.65 -10.36
N GLY A 108 -49.50 -29.33 -11.50
CA GLY A 108 -50.16 -28.80 -12.67
C GLY A 108 -51.67 -28.53 -12.45
N PRO A 109 -52.30 -27.68 -13.29
CA PRO A 109 -53.67 -27.23 -13.09
C PRO A 109 -54.71 -28.37 -12.99
N LYS A 110 -54.53 -29.48 -13.70
CA LYS A 110 -55.44 -30.64 -13.61
C LYS A 110 -55.29 -31.39 -12.29
N LEU A 111 -54.08 -31.52 -11.75
CA LEU A 111 -53.86 -32.13 -10.43
C LEU A 111 -54.41 -31.24 -9.31
N VAL A 112 -54.31 -29.91 -9.45
CA VAL A 112 -54.91 -28.96 -8.50
C VAL A 112 -56.44 -29.08 -8.49
N GLN A 113 -57.06 -29.24 -9.67
CA GLN A 113 -58.50 -29.51 -9.79
C GLN A 113 -58.91 -30.87 -9.17
N GLN A 114 -58.03 -31.86 -9.21
CA GLN A 114 -58.21 -33.16 -8.53
C GLN A 114 -57.92 -33.11 -7.02
N GLY A 115 -57.56 -31.94 -6.47
CA GLY A 115 -57.40 -31.72 -5.03
C GLY A 115 -55.96 -31.63 -4.53
N ALA A 116 -54.95 -31.64 -5.40
CA ALA A 116 -53.55 -31.38 -5.05
C ALA A 116 -53.29 -29.89 -4.76
N LYS A 117 -53.99 -29.33 -3.77
CA LYS A 117 -53.80 -27.94 -3.33
C LYS A 117 -52.45 -27.78 -2.64
N SER A 118 -51.85 -26.60 -2.76
CA SER A 118 -50.53 -26.27 -2.18
C SER A 118 -50.45 -26.58 -0.66
N GLU A 119 -51.54 -26.39 0.08
CA GLU A 119 -51.60 -26.70 1.52
C GLU A 119 -51.44 -28.20 1.82
N LEU A 120 -52.07 -29.06 1.02
CA LEU A 120 -51.97 -30.51 1.17
C LEU A 120 -50.56 -30.99 0.85
N LEU A 121 -49.99 -30.48 -0.25
CA LEU A 121 -48.63 -30.84 -0.68
C LEU A 121 -47.60 -30.42 0.37
N LYS A 122 -47.71 -29.22 0.95
CA LYS A 122 -46.85 -28.75 2.04
C LYS A 122 -46.97 -29.60 3.29
N GLY A 123 -48.20 -29.93 3.70
CA GLY A 123 -48.42 -30.80 4.86
C GLY A 123 -47.78 -32.17 4.68
N LYS A 124 -47.90 -32.77 3.49
CA LYS A 124 -47.27 -34.07 3.18
C LYS A 124 -45.75 -33.96 3.04
N LEU A 125 -45.23 -32.84 2.56
CA LEU A 125 -43.79 -32.60 2.49
C LEU A 125 -43.17 -32.58 3.90
N THR A 126 -43.80 -31.84 4.82
CA THR A 126 -43.35 -31.80 6.23
C THR A 126 -43.46 -33.15 6.94
N ALA A 127 -44.44 -33.97 6.60
CA ALA A 127 -44.65 -35.25 7.27
C ALA A 127 -43.74 -36.38 6.71
N TYR A 128 -43.46 -36.37 5.40
CA TYR A 128 -42.84 -37.53 4.73
C TYR A 128 -41.50 -37.25 4.06
N PHE A 129 -41.15 -35.98 3.78
CA PHE A 129 -39.85 -35.61 3.22
C PHE A 129 -38.91 -35.05 4.30
N ASP A 130 -39.38 -34.13 5.15
CA ASP A 130 -38.54 -33.47 6.17
C ASP A 130 -37.76 -34.41 7.11
N PRO A 131 -38.31 -35.56 7.57
CA PRO A 131 -37.56 -36.51 8.40
C PRO A 131 -36.28 -37.05 7.72
N TRP A 132 -36.25 -37.07 6.38
CA TRP A 132 -35.12 -37.56 5.59
C TRP A 132 -34.05 -36.50 5.34
N LYS A 133 -34.32 -35.22 5.63
CA LYS A 133 -33.33 -34.12 5.52
C LYS A 133 -32.14 -34.34 6.45
N ASN A 134 -32.40 -34.80 7.67
CA ASN A 134 -31.37 -35.03 8.69
C ASN A 134 -30.48 -36.26 8.39
N THR A 135 -31.00 -37.23 7.64
CA THR A 135 -30.25 -38.44 7.25
C THR A 135 -29.62 -38.35 5.86
N ALA A 136 -29.82 -37.23 5.16
CA ALA A 136 -29.32 -36.95 3.80
C ALA A 136 -29.71 -38.01 2.74
N LYS A 137 -30.79 -38.78 2.97
CA LYS A 137 -31.33 -39.78 2.04
C LYS A 137 -32.51 -39.22 1.25
N PHE A 138 -32.21 -38.30 0.33
CA PHE A 138 -33.25 -37.54 -0.39
C PHE A 138 -34.03 -38.38 -1.41
N ASP A 139 -33.44 -39.43 -1.97
CA ASP A 139 -34.07 -40.35 -2.91
C ASP A 139 -35.24 -41.12 -2.24
N GLN A 140 -35.02 -41.59 -1.02
CA GLN A 140 -36.04 -42.28 -0.22
C GLN A 140 -37.15 -41.31 0.21
N GLY A 141 -36.77 -40.07 0.58
CA GLY A 141 -37.73 -39.02 0.93
C GLY A 141 -38.64 -38.63 -0.24
N ILE A 142 -38.08 -38.40 -1.43
CA ILE A 142 -38.84 -38.00 -2.62
C ILE A 142 -39.79 -39.12 -3.07
N SER A 143 -39.32 -40.36 -3.09
CA SER A 143 -40.15 -41.51 -3.46
C SER A 143 -41.27 -41.78 -2.46
N GLN A 144 -41.02 -41.64 -1.16
CA GLN A 144 -42.04 -41.77 -0.12
C GLN A 144 -43.09 -40.66 -0.22
N PHE A 145 -42.66 -39.42 -0.46
CA PHE A 145 -43.55 -38.28 -0.68
C PHE A 145 -44.45 -38.50 -1.90
N ALA A 146 -43.88 -38.90 -3.04
CA ALA A 146 -44.64 -39.14 -4.27
C ALA A 146 -45.74 -40.21 -4.09
N LYS A 147 -45.42 -41.32 -3.41
CA LYS A 147 -46.37 -42.39 -3.09
C LYS A 147 -47.52 -41.92 -2.21
N GLU A 148 -47.22 -41.10 -1.22
CA GLU A 148 -48.24 -40.61 -0.29
C GLU A 148 -49.13 -39.55 -0.92
N VAL A 149 -48.58 -38.64 -1.73
CA VAL A 149 -49.36 -37.70 -2.52
C VAL A 149 -50.33 -38.46 -3.43
N GLN A 150 -49.85 -39.51 -4.09
CA GLN A 150 -50.70 -40.33 -4.95
C GLN A 150 -51.78 -41.11 -4.17
N SER A 151 -51.42 -41.67 -3.01
CA SER A 151 -52.36 -42.33 -2.10
C SER A 151 -53.50 -41.39 -1.71
N GLU A 152 -53.20 -40.12 -1.41
CA GLU A 152 -54.21 -39.11 -1.08
C GLU A 152 -55.05 -38.69 -2.29
N LEU A 153 -54.44 -38.47 -3.45
CA LEU A 153 -55.20 -38.16 -4.67
C LEU A 153 -56.15 -39.31 -5.07
N SER A 154 -55.76 -40.56 -4.81
CA SER A 154 -56.61 -41.72 -5.10
C SER A 154 -57.83 -41.86 -4.16
N LYS A 155 -57.79 -41.24 -2.97
CA LYS A 155 -58.89 -41.24 -1.99
C LYS A 155 -59.92 -40.13 -2.26
N LEU A 156 -59.59 -39.15 -3.09
CA LEU A 156 -60.48 -38.04 -3.43
C LEU A 156 -61.46 -38.43 -4.55
N PRO A 157 -62.75 -38.03 -4.47
CA PRO A 157 -63.73 -38.37 -5.49
C PRO A 157 -63.40 -37.67 -6.81
N LYS A 158 -63.37 -38.44 -7.92
CA LYS A 158 -63.16 -37.88 -9.27
C LYS A 158 -64.30 -36.91 -9.66
N PRO A 159 -64.02 -35.70 -10.21
CA PRO A 159 -65.06 -34.79 -10.63
C PRO A 159 -65.87 -35.36 -11.80
N ALA A 160 -67.21 -35.26 -11.74
CA ALA A 160 -68.12 -35.60 -12.82
C ALA A 160 -68.19 -34.47 -13.86
N GLU A 161 -68.18 -34.83 -15.14
CA GLU A 161 -68.47 -33.93 -16.27
C GLU A 161 -69.97 -33.58 -16.34
N THR A 162 -70.33 -32.30 -16.47
CA THR A 162 -71.55 -31.76 -17.15
C THR A 162 -71.52 -30.21 -17.07
N ALA A 163 -71.54 -29.43 -18.15
CA ALA A 163 -72.61 -29.09 -19.12
C ALA A 163 -73.60 -27.97 -18.66
N THR A 164 -73.53 -26.85 -19.39
CA THR A 164 -74.58 -25.90 -19.84
C THR A 164 -75.66 -25.27 -18.91
N ALA A 165 -75.70 -23.92 -19.00
CA ALA A 165 -76.85 -23.01 -19.20
C ALA A 165 -77.76 -22.57 -18.01
N THR A 166 -78.02 -21.24 -17.98
CA THR A 166 -79.20 -20.48 -17.44
C THR A 166 -79.51 -20.62 -15.94
N ASP A 167 -79.84 -19.61 -15.12
CA ASP A 167 -80.62 -18.38 -15.30
C ASP A 167 -80.39 -17.41 -14.11
N ALA A 168 -80.75 -16.14 -14.32
CA ALA A 168 -81.29 -15.15 -13.36
C ALA A 168 -80.42 -14.53 -12.22
N ASP A 169 -80.17 -13.22 -12.38
CA ASP A 169 -80.04 -12.18 -11.33
C ASP A 169 -81.40 -12.02 -10.57
N PRO A 170 -81.54 -11.48 -9.32
CA PRO A 170 -80.84 -10.28 -8.84
C PRO A 170 -80.39 -10.19 -7.36
N ASN A 171 -79.42 -9.28 -7.18
CA ASN A 171 -79.20 -8.38 -6.03
C ASN A 171 -78.52 -8.92 -4.74
N ILE A 172 -77.22 -8.63 -4.60
CA ILE A 172 -76.66 -7.95 -3.42
C ILE A 172 -75.61 -6.94 -3.89
N GLU A 173 -75.86 -5.67 -3.58
CA GLU A 173 -75.02 -4.51 -3.86
C GLU A 173 -73.57 -4.70 -3.38
N SER A 174 -72.62 -4.53 -4.29
CA SER A 174 -71.25 -4.15 -3.93
C SER A 174 -71.08 -2.67 -4.29
N GLN A 175 -71.09 -1.81 -3.27
CA GLN A 175 -70.60 -0.45 -3.39
C GLN A 175 -69.14 -0.50 -3.83
N GLU A 176 -68.97 -0.29 -5.13
CA GLU A 176 -67.72 0.00 -5.80
C GLU A 176 -67.07 1.21 -5.09
N ASN A 177 -65.80 1.06 -4.69
CA ASN A 177 -65.00 2.20 -4.24
C ASN A 177 -64.68 3.10 -5.43
N THR A 178 -65.67 3.90 -5.86
CA THR A 178 -65.57 4.96 -6.84
C THR A 178 -64.86 6.19 -6.25
N LEU A 179 -63.64 6.00 -5.75
CA LEU A 179 -62.76 7.12 -5.37
C LEU A 179 -61.41 7.11 -6.10
N LEU A 180 -61.04 6.02 -6.79
CA LEU A 180 -59.87 5.99 -7.68
C LEU A 180 -60.21 5.93 -9.18
N ASN A 181 -61.47 5.70 -9.56
CA ASN A 181 -61.84 5.52 -10.97
C ASN A 181 -62.09 6.83 -11.76
N TRP A 182 -61.94 7.99 -11.11
CA TRP A 182 -62.00 9.30 -11.77
C TRP A 182 -60.60 9.84 -12.11
N LEU A 183 -59.54 9.16 -11.66
CA LEU A 183 -58.16 9.52 -11.96
C LEU A 183 -57.76 8.83 -13.27
N PRO A 184 -57.50 9.60 -14.33
CA PRO A 184 -57.16 9.02 -15.63
C PRO A 184 -55.84 8.23 -15.54
N TRP A 185 -55.73 7.16 -16.33
CA TRP A 185 -54.62 6.19 -16.30
C TRP A 185 -53.21 6.79 -16.38
N TRP A 186 -53.07 7.98 -16.98
CA TRP A 186 -51.80 8.73 -17.03
C TRP A 186 -51.30 9.20 -15.66
N VAL A 187 -52.17 9.33 -14.65
CA VAL A 187 -51.77 9.69 -13.27
C VAL A 187 -50.98 8.57 -12.61
N PHE A 188 -51.34 7.30 -12.85
CA PHE A 188 -50.57 6.15 -12.34
C PHE A 188 -49.20 6.04 -13.03
N VAL A 189 -49.13 6.38 -14.32
CA VAL A 189 -47.86 6.45 -15.06
C VAL A 189 -46.96 7.57 -14.51
N LEU A 190 -47.52 8.76 -14.24
CA LEU A 190 -46.81 9.86 -13.59
C LEU A 190 -46.35 9.50 -12.17
N ALA A 191 -47.20 8.86 -11.37
CA ALA A 191 -46.86 8.42 -10.02
C ALA A 191 -45.75 7.35 -10.05
N GLY A 192 -45.79 6.42 -11.01
CA GLY A 192 -44.73 5.46 -11.25
C GLY A 192 -43.41 6.12 -11.65
N ALA A 193 -43.44 7.08 -12.57
CA ALA A 193 -42.25 7.85 -12.96
C ALA A 193 -41.66 8.65 -11.79
N LEU A 194 -42.50 9.27 -10.95
CA LEU A 194 -42.07 9.97 -9.74
C LEU A 194 -41.43 9.01 -8.74
N PHE A 195 -41.99 7.81 -8.58
CA PHE A 195 -41.43 6.77 -7.71
C PHE A 195 -40.07 6.26 -8.21
N VAL A 196 -39.92 6.04 -9.52
CA VAL A 196 -38.62 5.69 -10.14
C VAL A 196 -37.61 6.82 -9.96
N GLY A 197 -38.03 8.08 -10.11
CA GLY A 197 -37.18 9.24 -9.86
C GLY A 197 -36.72 9.34 -8.39
N LEU A 198 -37.59 9.03 -7.44
CA LEU A 198 -37.25 8.98 -6.02
C LEU A 198 -36.27 7.84 -5.70
N ILE A 199 -36.45 6.66 -6.29
CA ILE A 199 -35.49 5.55 -6.14
C ILE A 199 -34.13 5.93 -6.72
N TYR A 200 -34.10 6.56 -7.89
CA TYR A 200 -32.86 7.04 -8.50
C TYR A 200 -32.14 8.07 -7.62
N LEU A 201 -32.87 9.05 -7.07
CA LEU A 201 -32.33 10.01 -6.08
C LEU A 201 -31.81 9.30 -4.82
N MET A 202 -32.51 8.26 -4.34
CA MET A 202 -32.06 7.48 -3.19
C MET A 202 -30.75 6.74 -3.48
N ILE A 203 -30.60 6.15 -4.68
CA ILE A 203 -29.35 5.50 -5.09
C ILE A 203 -28.21 6.51 -5.21
N LEU A 204 -28.45 7.69 -5.81
CA LEU A 204 -27.45 8.75 -5.92
C LEU A 204 -26.97 9.25 -4.55
N THR A 205 -27.91 9.46 -3.61
CA THR A 205 -27.57 9.92 -2.26
C THR A 205 -26.88 8.85 -1.42
N MET A 206 -27.25 7.57 -1.58
CA MET A 206 -26.53 6.47 -0.94
C MET A 206 -25.11 6.33 -1.50
N ARG A 207 -24.95 6.38 -2.83
CA ARG A 207 -23.62 6.27 -3.46
C ARG A 207 -22.71 7.46 -3.13
N ARG A 208 -23.27 8.66 -3.00
CA ARG A 208 -22.51 9.83 -2.51
C ARG A 208 -22.01 9.60 -1.09
N ARG A 209 -22.86 9.08 -0.20
CA ARG A 209 -22.47 8.81 1.20
C ARG A 209 -21.39 7.75 1.33
N THR A 210 -21.43 6.69 0.52
CA THR A 210 -20.39 5.66 0.56
C THR A 210 -19.05 6.22 0.13
N LEU A 211 -19.00 6.93 -1.01
CA LEU A 211 -17.74 7.50 -1.49
C LEU A 211 -17.19 8.59 -0.56
N MET A 212 -18.04 9.41 0.07
CA MET A 212 -17.55 10.37 1.07
C MET A 212 -16.91 9.68 2.27
N ARG A 213 -17.49 8.58 2.74
CA ARG A 213 -16.89 7.78 3.81
C ARG A 213 -15.54 7.19 3.38
N ASP A 214 -15.44 6.74 2.12
CA ASP A 214 -14.18 6.21 1.60
C ASP A 214 -13.11 7.31 1.46
N ILE A 215 -13.51 8.55 1.12
CA ILE A 215 -12.62 9.73 1.14
C ILE A 215 -12.18 10.09 2.57
N ASP A 216 -13.11 10.10 3.53
CA ASP A 216 -12.80 10.35 4.94
C ASP A 216 -11.81 9.29 5.47
N GLU A 217 -12.02 8.01 5.14
CA GLU A 217 -11.11 6.91 5.51
C GLU A 217 -9.71 7.09 4.89
N LEU A 218 -9.64 7.60 3.67
CA LEU A 218 -8.38 7.91 2.99
C LEU A 218 -7.64 9.08 3.66
N GLU A 219 -8.37 10.11 4.09
CA GLU A 219 -7.82 11.26 4.82
C GLU A 219 -7.31 10.86 6.21
N ASP A 220 -8.08 10.05 6.95
CA ASP A 220 -7.69 9.51 8.25
C ASP A 220 -6.40 8.66 8.14
N TRP A 221 -6.29 7.81 7.11
CA TRP A 221 -5.10 6.99 6.89
C TRP A 221 -3.88 7.85 6.53
N LYS A 222 -4.06 8.88 5.70
CA LYS A 222 -3.01 9.87 5.39
C LYS A 222 -2.50 10.55 6.68
N ASP A 223 -3.41 10.99 7.55
CA ASP A 223 -3.05 11.62 8.83
C ASP A 223 -2.33 10.64 9.78
N GLU A 224 -2.73 9.36 9.82
CA GLU A 224 -2.02 8.33 10.59
C GLU A 224 -0.59 8.10 10.07
N LEU A 225 -0.40 8.02 8.74
CA LEU A 225 0.92 7.90 8.14
C LEU A 225 1.78 9.14 8.42
N LEU A 226 1.20 10.33 8.36
CA LEU A 226 1.90 11.57 8.72
C LEU A 226 2.43 11.53 10.16
N GLU A 227 1.60 11.14 11.13
CA GLU A 227 2.03 11.01 12.53
C GLU A 227 3.13 9.94 12.68
N LYS A 228 3.02 8.82 11.96
CA LYS A 228 4.06 7.77 11.97
C LYS A 228 5.37 8.27 11.37
N ILE A 229 5.33 9.01 10.26
CA ILE A 229 6.52 9.59 9.61
C ILE A 229 7.18 10.60 10.54
N GLU A 230 6.42 11.49 11.18
CA GLU A 230 6.94 12.50 12.10
C GLU A 230 7.68 11.87 13.28
N LYS A 231 7.12 10.79 13.86
CA LYS A 231 7.72 10.03 14.97
C LYS A 231 9.08 9.37 14.68
N ILE A 232 9.43 9.14 13.41
CA ILE A 232 10.74 8.57 13.09
C ILE A 232 11.80 9.67 13.24
N GLU A 233 12.54 9.63 14.34
CA GLU A 233 13.65 10.54 14.63
C GLU A 233 14.86 10.28 13.70
N VAL A 234 14.78 10.75 12.47
CA VAL A 234 15.95 10.91 11.58
C VAL A 234 16.37 12.38 11.65
N GLU A 235 17.12 12.75 12.68
CA GLU A 235 17.68 14.11 12.74
C GLU A 235 18.78 14.27 11.69
N LYS A 236 18.66 15.28 10.83
CA LYS A 236 19.71 15.71 9.92
C LYS A 236 20.87 16.24 10.77
N ASN A 237 21.92 15.44 10.96
CA ASN A 237 23.15 15.92 11.60
C ASN A 237 23.73 17.07 10.76
N LYS A 238 23.53 18.32 11.19
CA LYS A 238 23.96 19.55 10.49
C LYS A 238 25.50 19.73 10.41
N ARG A 239 26.29 18.76 10.88
CA ARG A 239 27.75 18.79 10.71
C ARG A 239 28.11 18.04 9.44
N ARG A 240 28.93 18.65 8.57
CA ARG A 240 29.64 17.93 7.51
C ARG A 240 30.55 16.92 8.19
N VAL A 241 30.07 15.71 8.36
CA VAL A 241 30.88 14.61 8.85
C VAL A 241 30.98 13.65 7.69
N SER A 242 32.22 13.31 7.38
CA SER A 242 32.59 12.40 6.32
C SER A 242 32.32 10.98 6.80
N GLY A 243 31.68 10.13 5.99
CA GLY A 243 31.52 8.71 6.27
C GLY A 243 30.33 8.08 5.53
N VAL A 244 30.45 6.80 5.15
CA VAL A 244 29.39 6.04 4.44
C VAL A 244 28.11 5.91 5.29
N THR A 245 28.24 5.89 6.61
CA THR A 245 27.08 5.82 7.53
C THR A 245 26.28 7.13 7.55
N GLU A 246 26.94 8.28 7.37
CA GLU A 246 26.27 9.57 7.34
C GLU A 246 25.66 9.88 5.99
N GLU A 247 26.28 9.44 4.90
CA GLU A 247 25.63 9.43 3.58
C GLU A 247 24.32 8.64 3.62
N ARG A 248 24.30 7.48 4.30
CA ARG A 248 23.06 6.72 4.53
C ARG A 248 22.05 7.51 5.36
N TYR A 249 22.45 8.14 6.46
CA TYR A 249 21.54 8.99 7.24
C TYR A 249 20.98 10.17 6.45
N VAL A 250 21.80 10.81 5.62
CA VAL A 250 21.36 11.90 4.73
C VAL A 250 20.39 11.37 3.68
N ALA A 251 20.64 10.19 3.10
CA ALA A 251 19.72 9.55 2.16
C ALA A 251 18.40 9.14 2.83
N LEU A 252 18.45 8.63 4.06
CA LEU A 252 17.28 8.32 4.91
C LEU A 252 16.48 9.59 5.21
N ALA A 253 17.15 10.68 5.57
CA ALA A 253 16.51 11.98 5.82
C ALA A 253 15.89 12.55 4.54
N ALA A 254 16.57 12.47 3.41
CA ALA A 254 16.05 12.92 2.12
C ALA A 254 14.85 12.09 1.65
N ARG A 255 14.83 10.78 1.92
CA ARG A 255 13.64 9.93 1.69
C ARG A 255 12.47 10.38 2.56
N LYS A 256 12.70 10.60 3.86
CA LYS A 256 11.68 11.12 4.77
C LYS A 256 11.13 12.48 4.29
N GLU A 257 12.01 13.38 3.88
CA GLU A 257 11.64 14.70 3.35
C GLU A 257 10.84 14.59 2.05
N LYS A 258 11.22 13.69 1.14
CA LYS A 258 10.46 13.42 -0.09
C LYS A 258 9.04 12.93 0.22
N LEU A 259 8.89 12.03 1.20
CA LEU A 259 7.57 11.54 1.62
C LEU A 259 6.70 12.70 2.13
N LEU A 260 7.25 13.57 2.99
CA LEU A 260 6.54 14.71 3.57
C LEU A 260 6.26 15.83 2.55
N GLY A 261 7.25 16.20 1.75
CA GLY A 261 7.21 17.37 0.87
C GLY A 261 6.66 17.13 -0.52
N THR A 262 6.52 15.87 -0.96
CA THR A 262 5.98 15.55 -2.30
C THR A 262 4.82 14.57 -2.22
N SER A 263 5.03 13.40 -1.63
CA SER A 263 4.03 12.32 -1.70
C SER A 263 2.74 12.63 -0.93
N ILE A 264 2.85 13.22 0.27
CA ILE A 264 1.66 13.63 1.05
C ILE A 264 0.85 14.72 0.33
N PRO A 265 1.45 15.83 -0.15
CA PRO A 265 0.74 16.84 -0.93
C PRO A 265 0.03 16.28 -2.18
N ASP A 266 0.62 15.29 -2.84
CA ASP A 266 0.01 14.64 -4.01
C ASP A 266 -1.25 13.86 -3.62
N ILE A 267 -1.24 13.14 -2.48
CA ILE A 267 -2.43 12.46 -1.94
C ILE A 267 -3.51 13.46 -1.53
N GLU A 268 -3.14 14.55 -0.87
CA GLU A 268 -4.09 15.61 -0.53
C GLU A 268 -4.77 16.15 -1.79
N MET A 269 -4.01 16.33 -2.88
CA MET A 269 -4.56 16.74 -4.17
C MET A 269 -5.54 15.72 -4.74
N LEU A 270 -5.22 14.43 -4.69
CA LEU A 270 -6.13 13.36 -5.12
C LEU A 270 -7.42 13.34 -4.29
N ILE A 271 -7.33 13.51 -2.97
CA ILE A 271 -8.48 13.61 -2.06
C ILE A 271 -9.38 14.79 -2.46
N ILE A 272 -8.80 15.97 -2.70
CA ILE A 272 -9.53 17.17 -3.12
C ILE A 272 -10.23 16.95 -4.47
N GLU A 273 -9.53 16.34 -5.44
CA GLU A 273 -10.10 16.04 -6.75
C GLU A 273 -11.21 14.97 -6.67
N ALA A 274 -11.07 14.00 -5.77
CA ALA A 274 -12.08 12.98 -5.50
C ALA A 274 -13.35 13.60 -4.88
N ASP A 275 -13.19 14.49 -3.90
CA ASP A 275 -14.29 15.24 -3.28
C ASP A 275 -15.02 16.10 -4.33
N GLU A 276 -14.26 16.80 -5.18
CA GLU A 276 -14.79 17.57 -6.30
C GLU A 276 -15.60 16.70 -7.28
N ALA A 277 -15.06 15.53 -7.63
CA ALA A 277 -15.73 14.59 -8.52
C ALA A 277 -17.01 14.02 -7.88
N CYS A 278 -17.00 13.77 -6.57
CA CYS A 278 -18.17 13.38 -5.78
C CYS A 278 -19.27 14.44 -5.79
N ASP A 279 -18.91 15.70 -5.60
CA ASP A 279 -19.84 16.83 -5.62
C ASP A 279 -20.47 17.07 -6.99
N ARG A 280 -19.71 16.82 -8.06
CA ARG A 280 -20.25 16.85 -9.45
C ARG A 280 -20.97 15.56 -9.86
N PHE A 281 -21.26 14.64 -8.94
CA PHE A 281 -21.89 13.33 -9.19
C PHE A 281 -21.11 12.44 -10.19
N ARG A 282 -19.82 12.68 -10.39
CA ARG A 282 -18.91 11.90 -11.26
C ARG A 282 -18.30 10.73 -10.48
N PHE A 283 -19.15 9.86 -9.91
CA PHE A 283 -18.72 8.81 -8.98
C PHE A 283 -17.67 7.84 -9.52
N LYS A 284 -17.64 7.58 -10.84
CA LYS A 284 -16.63 6.69 -11.43
C LYS A 284 -15.23 7.32 -11.38
N VAL A 285 -15.15 8.63 -11.58
CA VAL A 285 -13.88 9.37 -11.52
C VAL A 285 -13.43 9.47 -10.07
N ALA A 286 -14.32 9.85 -9.16
CA ALA A 286 -14.03 9.88 -7.72
C ALA A 286 -13.50 8.52 -7.21
N ASN A 287 -14.16 7.42 -7.58
CA ASN A 287 -13.71 6.08 -7.17
C ASN A 287 -12.35 5.70 -7.74
N ASN A 288 -11.98 6.18 -8.93
CA ASN A 288 -10.65 5.92 -9.49
C ASN A 288 -9.57 6.73 -8.74
N LEU A 289 -9.87 7.99 -8.40
CA LEU A 289 -8.95 8.85 -7.65
C LEU A 289 -8.74 8.33 -6.23
N ILE A 290 -9.79 7.81 -5.59
CA ILE A 290 -9.68 7.16 -4.27
C ILE A 290 -8.77 5.93 -4.37
N LEU A 291 -8.97 5.06 -5.37
CA LEU A 291 -8.10 3.90 -5.57
C LEU A 291 -6.64 4.28 -5.83
N GLU A 292 -6.40 5.35 -6.61
CA GLU A 292 -5.05 5.87 -6.85
C GLU A 292 -4.42 6.40 -5.55
N GLY A 293 -5.19 7.11 -4.73
CA GLY A 293 -4.76 7.55 -3.40
C GLY A 293 -4.46 6.38 -2.47
N GLU A 294 -5.29 5.34 -2.45
CA GLU A 294 -5.07 4.12 -1.67
C GLU A 294 -3.77 3.42 -2.10
N THR A 295 -3.50 3.33 -3.41
CA THR A 295 -2.24 2.74 -3.90
C THR A 295 -1.03 3.56 -3.46
N MET A 296 -1.10 4.89 -3.54
CA MET A 296 0.00 5.76 -3.13
C MET A 296 0.23 5.71 -1.62
N LEU A 297 -0.83 5.61 -0.80
CA LEU A 297 -0.69 5.42 0.66
C LEU A 297 -0.05 4.07 1.00
N ASN A 298 -0.40 2.99 0.28
CA ASN A 298 0.28 1.70 0.46
C ASN A 298 1.78 1.81 0.12
N ASP A 299 2.12 2.42 -1.01
CA ASP A 299 3.52 2.62 -1.41
C ASP A 299 4.30 3.43 -0.34
N ILE A 300 3.66 4.45 0.24
CA ILE A 300 4.24 5.21 1.36
C ILE A 300 4.41 4.35 2.61
N GLU A 301 3.44 3.50 2.94
CA GLU A 301 3.53 2.63 4.11
C GLU A 301 4.66 1.59 3.97
N ASP A 302 4.83 1.02 2.78
CA ASP A 302 5.95 0.13 2.45
C ASP A 302 7.30 0.88 2.54
N GLU A 303 7.40 2.08 1.93
CA GLU A 303 8.60 2.92 2.03
C GLU A 303 8.91 3.32 3.49
N LEU A 304 7.87 3.51 4.32
CA LEU A 304 8.01 3.84 5.73
C LEU A 304 8.51 2.66 6.57
N GLU A 305 8.04 1.45 6.28
CA GLU A 305 8.52 0.23 6.93
C GLU A 305 10.00 -0.01 6.61
N ASP A 306 10.39 0.15 5.34
CA ASP A 306 11.79 0.09 4.90
C ASP A 306 12.64 1.16 5.59
N LEU A 307 12.17 2.42 5.61
CA LEU A 307 12.85 3.53 6.28
C LEU A 307 13.08 3.23 7.77
N LYS A 308 12.07 2.68 8.45
CA LYS A 308 12.15 2.31 9.86
C LYS A 308 13.17 1.19 10.06
N ASN A 309 13.12 0.13 9.25
CA ASN A 309 14.05 -1.00 9.33
C ASN A 309 15.50 -0.53 9.12
N ASP A 310 15.76 0.24 8.07
CA ASP A 310 17.09 0.78 7.77
C ASP A 310 17.59 1.71 8.89
N THR A 311 16.72 2.58 9.41
CA THR A 311 17.07 3.47 10.53
C THR A 311 17.44 2.66 11.78
N THR A 312 16.67 1.63 12.11
CA THR A 312 16.96 0.76 13.26
C THR A 312 18.26 -0.01 13.11
N GLN A 313 18.57 -0.53 11.91
CA GLN A 313 19.84 -1.23 11.64
C GLN A 313 21.04 -0.30 11.83
N VAL A 314 20.97 0.93 11.30
CA VAL A 314 22.08 1.88 11.43
C VAL A 314 22.26 2.29 12.90
N VAL A 315 21.17 2.48 13.64
CA VAL A 315 21.22 2.77 15.09
C VAL A 315 21.78 1.59 15.88
N GLN A 316 21.39 0.35 15.56
CA GLN A 316 21.93 -0.87 16.17
C GLN A 316 23.43 -1.00 15.90
N ALA A 317 23.88 -0.92 14.65
CA ALA A 317 25.29 -1.01 14.29
C ALA A 317 26.14 0.05 15.03
N LYS A 318 25.61 1.27 15.19
CA LYS A 318 26.27 2.35 15.94
C LYS A 318 26.37 2.04 17.44
N ASN A 319 25.32 1.47 18.04
CA ASN A 319 25.32 1.08 19.45
C ASN A 319 26.20 -0.14 19.72
N GLU A 320 26.17 -1.14 18.85
CA GLU A 320 26.99 -2.34 18.91
C GLU A 320 28.47 -1.97 18.84
N ASN A 321 28.88 -1.12 17.89
CA ASN A 321 30.26 -0.64 17.83
C ASN A 321 30.72 0.07 19.10
N LYS A 322 29.84 0.84 19.72
CA LYS A 322 30.18 1.57 20.95
C LYS A 322 30.49 0.61 22.12
N GLN A 323 29.89 -0.58 22.13
CA GLN A 323 30.10 -1.59 23.17
C GLN A 323 31.16 -2.64 22.79
N ALA A 324 31.24 -3.01 21.51
CA ALA A 324 32.14 -4.04 21.01
C ALA A 324 33.62 -3.65 21.14
N ILE A 325 33.97 -2.37 20.92
CA ILE A 325 35.37 -1.92 20.99
C ILE A 325 36.00 -2.15 22.38
N PRO A 326 35.41 -1.67 23.50
CA PRO A 326 36.01 -1.91 24.81
C PRO A 326 36.01 -3.39 25.21
N GLU A 327 35.07 -4.21 24.70
CA GLU A 327 35.09 -5.65 24.90
C GLU A 327 36.21 -6.34 24.12
N LEU A 328 36.41 -5.95 22.87
CA LEU A 328 37.52 -6.38 22.02
C LEU A 328 38.87 -6.02 22.65
N GLU A 329 39.01 -4.80 23.20
CA GLU A 329 40.23 -4.39 23.91
C GLU A 329 40.53 -5.30 25.10
N LYS A 330 39.51 -5.65 25.90
CA LYS A 330 39.67 -6.57 27.04
C LYS A 330 40.04 -7.97 26.61
N MET A 331 39.40 -8.49 25.55
CA MET A 331 39.71 -9.84 25.07
C MET A 331 41.12 -9.93 24.48
N LEU A 332 41.55 -8.93 23.72
CA LEU A 332 42.92 -8.86 23.20
C LEU A 332 43.95 -8.88 24.35
N GLU A 333 43.76 -8.05 25.38
CA GLU A 333 44.68 -8.02 26.53
C GLU A 333 44.69 -9.36 27.32
N GLN A 334 43.52 -10.00 27.46
CA GLN A 334 43.41 -11.31 28.10
C GLN A 334 44.12 -12.41 27.31
N VAL A 335 43.94 -12.45 25.98
CA VAL A 335 44.56 -13.46 25.11
C VAL A 335 46.06 -13.23 24.99
N GLU A 336 46.53 -11.98 24.86
CA GLU A 336 47.97 -11.64 24.87
C GLU A 336 48.66 -12.08 26.17
N ARG A 337 47.98 -11.88 27.31
CA ARG A 337 48.49 -12.31 28.62
C ARG A 337 48.55 -13.83 28.72
N LYS A 338 47.48 -14.54 28.34
CA LYS A 338 47.46 -16.01 28.31
C LYS A 338 48.58 -16.56 27.41
N LEU A 339 48.76 -16.01 26.20
CA LEU A 339 49.82 -16.41 25.28
C LEU A 339 51.21 -16.17 25.88
N SER A 340 51.42 -15.05 26.57
CA SER A 340 52.69 -14.72 27.22
C SER A 340 53.01 -15.69 28.37
N ASP A 341 52.02 -16.01 29.21
CA ASP A 341 52.16 -16.95 30.33
C ASP A 341 52.53 -18.35 29.82
N VAL A 342 51.82 -18.82 28.79
CA VAL A 342 52.06 -20.11 28.12
C VAL A 342 53.43 -20.17 27.45
N ARG A 343 53.84 -19.10 26.76
CA ARG A 343 55.16 -19.01 26.13
C ARG A 343 56.29 -19.11 27.17
N LEU A 344 56.10 -18.53 28.35
CA LEU A 344 57.03 -18.67 29.48
C LEU A 344 57.02 -20.08 30.07
N GLU A 345 55.85 -20.70 30.20
CA GLU A 345 55.69 -22.04 30.78
C GLU A 345 56.36 -23.13 29.93
N TYR A 346 56.14 -23.12 28.61
CA TYR A 346 56.62 -24.18 27.72
C TYR A 346 57.92 -23.85 26.96
N GLY A 347 58.33 -22.57 26.97
CA GLY A 347 59.53 -22.08 26.28
C GLY A 347 59.43 -22.10 24.75
N LEU A 348 58.22 -22.00 24.20
CA LEU A 348 57.91 -22.07 22.76
C LEU A 348 57.69 -20.66 22.17
N SER A 349 57.94 -20.48 20.87
CA SER A 349 57.89 -19.13 20.26
C SER A 349 56.48 -18.66 19.88
N PHE A 350 55.63 -19.58 19.38
CA PHE A 350 54.26 -19.33 18.91
C PHE A 350 54.16 -18.13 17.95
N HIS A 351 55.00 -18.11 16.91
CA HIS A 351 55.07 -17.00 15.96
C HIS A 351 53.74 -16.74 15.24
N GLU A 352 53.01 -17.77 14.82
CA GLU A 352 51.73 -17.61 14.13
C GLU A 352 50.67 -16.96 15.03
N LEU A 353 50.48 -17.46 16.25
CA LEU A 353 49.53 -16.88 17.21
C LEU A 353 49.88 -15.44 17.55
N LYS A 354 51.17 -15.12 17.64
CA LYS A 354 51.62 -13.75 17.84
C LYS A 354 51.27 -12.88 16.63
N THR A 355 51.43 -13.40 15.42
CA THR A 355 51.08 -12.70 14.17
C THR A 355 49.58 -12.41 14.11
N ASP A 356 48.74 -13.36 14.53
CA ASP A 356 47.28 -13.18 14.59
C ASP A 356 46.89 -12.09 15.59
N LEU A 357 47.51 -12.04 16.77
CA LEU A 357 47.27 -10.98 17.75
C LEU A 357 47.77 -9.61 17.27
N ASP A 358 48.93 -9.56 16.62
CA ASP A 358 49.47 -8.33 16.04
C ASP A 358 48.53 -7.82 14.90
N ARG A 359 47.97 -8.73 14.08
CA ARG A 359 46.94 -8.42 13.07
C ARG A 359 45.67 -7.83 13.71
N VAL A 360 45.17 -8.41 14.81
CA VAL A 360 44.02 -7.85 15.54
C VAL A 360 44.36 -6.46 16.10
N GLY A 361 45.61 -6.22 16.54
CA GLY A 361 46.11 -4.91 16.93
C GLY A 361 46.03 -3.87 15.80
N ASP A 362 46.39 -4.26 14.58
CA ASP A 362 46.26 -3.41 13.38
C ASP A 362 44.78 -3.17 13.03
N MET A 363 43.94 -4.20 13.08
CA MET A 363 42.50 -4.09 12.87
C MET A 363 41.87 -3.11 13.86
N LYS A 364 42.27 -3.12 15.13
CA LYS A 364 41.86 -2.13 16.12
C LYS A 364 42.23 -0.69 15.72
N ALA A 365 43.39 -0.46 15.12
CA ALA A 365 43.76 0.85 14.60
C ALA A 365 42.86 1.27 13.43
N THR A 366 42.53 0.34 12.53
CA THR A 366 41.59 0.61 11.42
C THR A 366 40.18 0.90 11.92
N ILE A 367 39.69 0.22 12.96
CA ILE A 367 38.40 0.47 13.61
C ILE A 367 38.38 1.90 14.18
N LYS A 368 39.43 2.31 14.92
CA LYS A 368 39.53 3.68 15.44
C LYS A 368 39.54 4.73 14.34
N SER A 369 40.23 4.46 13.23
CA SER A 369 40.24 5.33 12.06
C SER A 369 38.86 5.41 11.39
N ALA A 370 38.18 4.27 11.21
CA ALA A 370 36.86 4.20 10.59
C ALA A 370 35.81 4.98 11.39
N ILE A 371 35.88 4.91 12.73
CA ILE A 371 35.00 5.68 13.61
C ILE A 371 35.32 7.18 13.55
N ALA A 372 36.60 7.55 13.51
CA ALA A 372 37.01 8.94 13.34
C ALA A 372 36.54 9.52 11.98
N SER A 373 36.44 8.66 10.96
CA SER A 373 35.91 8.97 9.65
C SER A 373 34.42 8.64 9.48
N GLY A 374 33.64 8.54 10.57
CA GLY A 374 32.18 8.37 10.54
C GLY A 374 31.66 7.06 9.91
N ASP A 375 32.54 6.13 9.55
CA ASP A 375 32.22 4.88 8.87
C ASP A 375 32.03 3.75 9.89
N ASN A 376 30.87 3.77 10.55
CA ASN A 376 30.51 2.80 11.58
C ASN A 376 30.25 1.41 10.98
N VAL A 377 29.79 1.32 9.72
CA VAL A 377 29.53 0.01 9.10
C VAL A 377 30.84 -0.75 8.91
N LYS A 378 31.87 -0.12 8.33
CA LYS A 378 33.19 -0.76 8.22
C LYS A 378 33.81 -1.06 9.58
N ALA A 379 33.61 -0.18 10.56
CA ALA A 379 34.07 -0.42 11.92
C ALA A 379 33.45 -1.68 12.54
N ALA A 380 32.17 -1.96 12.26
CA ALA A 380 31.45 -3.14 12.76
C ALA A 380 31.95 -4.43 12.11
N GLU A 381 32.12 -4.43 10.79
CA GLU A 381 32.61 -5.57 10.03
C GLU A 381 34.02 -5.99 10.48
N VAL A 382 34.92 -5.02 10.58
CA VAL A 382 36.30 -5.27 11.04
C VAL A 382 36.32 -5.67 12.52
N ALA A 383 35.44 -5.10 13.36
CA ALA A 383 35.33 -5.52 14.76
C ALA A 383 34.86 -6.97 14.88
N PHE A 384 33.92 -7.41 14.03
CA PHE A 384 33.44 -8.79 14.00
C PHE A 384 34.55 -9.77 13.59
N GLU A 385 35.29 -9.47 12.52
CA GLU A 385 36.42 -10.29 12.09
C GLU A 385 37.48 -10.40 13.21
N ALA A 386 37.81 -9.28 13.86
CA ALA A 386 38.74 -9.25 14.97
C ALA A 386 38.26 -10.07 16.18
N HIS A 387 36.98 -10.02 16.50
CA HIS A 387 36.37 -10.87 17.53
C HIS A 387 36.47 -12.36 17.19
N SER A 388 36.28 -12.74 15.92
CA SER A 388 36.41 -14.13 15.48
C SER A 388 37.83 -14.65 15.70
N ILE A 389 38.85 -13.90 15.28
CA ILE A 389 40.26 -14.27 15.44
C ILE A 389 40.63 -14.39 16.93
N LEU A 390 40.19 -13.45 17.77
CA LEU A 390 40.43 -13.51 19.22
C LEU A 390 39.78 -14.72 19.89
N ARG A 391 38.59 -15.10 19.43
CA ARG A 391 37.88 -16.28 19.96
C ARG A 391 38.60 -17.57 19.57
N GLU A 392 38.94 -17.71 18.30
CA GLU A 392 39.67 -18.87 17.79
C GLU A 392 41.03 -19.03 18.48
N THR A 393 41.81 -17.95 18.59
CA THR A 393 43.10 -17.96 19.31
C THR A 393 42.93 -18.27 20.81
N SER A 394 41.87 -17.78 21.46
CA SER A 394 41.55 -18.14 22.85
C SER A 394 41.24 -19.63 22.99
N ASP A 395 40.42 -20.19 22.10
CA ASP A 395 40.03 -21.61 22.13
C ASP A 395 41.26 -22.52 21.88
N LEU A 396 42.16 -22.12 20.98
CA LEU A 396 43.43 -22.82 20.73
C LEU A 396 44.35 -22.81 21.96
N LEU A 397 44.46 -21.67 22.65
CA LEU A 397 45.25 -21.56 23.88
C LEU A 397 44.70 -22.45 25.01
N GLU A 398 43.39 -22.68 25.05
CA GLU A 398 42.78 -23.59 26.04
C GLU A 398 43.07 -25.07 25.75
N GLN A 399 43.19 -25.45 24.48
CA GLN A 399 43.51 -26.82 24.07
C GLN A 399 45.02 -27.11 24.07
N LEU A 400 45.84 -26.07 24.09
CA LEU A 400 47.29 -26.17 23.94
C LEU A 400 47.97 -27.12 24.96
N PRO A 401 47.63 -27.15 26.27
CA PRO A 401 48.28 -28.07 27.21
C PRO A 401 48.15 -29.54 26.77
N THR A 402 47.01 -29.91 26.20
CA THR A 402 46.75 -31.26 25.65
C THR A 402 47.69 -31.57 24.50
N TYR A 403 47.82 -30.66 23.54
CA TYR A 403 48.69 -30.84 22.38
C TYR A 403 50.18 -30.83 22.75
N VAL A 404 50.58 -29.99 23.71
CA VAL A 404 51.95 -29.98 24.23
C VAL A 404 52.29 -31.32 24.88
N ASN A 405 51.39 -31.86 25.71
CA ASN A 405 51.60 -33.17 26.32
C ASN A 405 51.72 -34.26 25.24
N GLN A 406 50.78 -34.29 24.30
CA GLN A 406 50.74 -35.29 23.24
C GLN A 406 52.02 -35.32 22.42
N VAL A 407 52.54 -34.15 22.01
CA VAL A 407 53.71 -34.07 21.13
C VAL A 407 55.03 -34.24 21.90
N ARG A 408 55.14 -33.68 23.11
CA ARG A 408 56.40 -33.74 23.88
C ARG A 408 56.58 -35.04 24.66
N THR A 409 55.51 -35.71 25.05
CA THR A 409 55.56 -36.94 25.86
C THR A 409 55.03 -38.14 25.10
N GLU A 410 53.72 -38.19 24.80
CA GLU A 410 53.05 -39.37 24.25
C GLU A 410 53.66 -39.83 22.93
N MET A 411 53.80 -38.94 21.94
CA MET A 411 54.38 -39.27 20.63
C MET A 411 55.84 -39.74 20.73
N LYS A 412 56.61 -39.23 21.71
CA LYS A 412 58.00 -39.67 21.92
C LYS A 412 58.07 -41.03 22.59
N GLU A 413 57.18 -41.28 23.56
CA GLU A 413 57.05 -42.58 24.21
C GLU A 413 56.58 -43.64 23.22
N GLU A 414 55.57 -43.35 22.40
CA GLU A 414 55.09 -44.25 21.35
C GLU A 414 56.16 -44.55 20.29
N LEU A 415 56.93 -43.53 19.88
CA LEU A 415 58.06 -43.73 18.97
C LEU A 415 59.12 -44.66 19.59
N HIS A 416 59.50 -44.45 20.86
CA HIS A 416 60.47 -45.30 21.53
C HIS A 416 59.95 -46.74 21.72
N GLN A 417 58.66 -46.89 22.04
CA GLN A 417 58.03 -48.20 22.16
C GLN A 417 58.03 -48.93 20.81
N LEU A 418 57.68 -48.23 19.73
CA LEU A 418 57.70 -48.77 18.37
C LEU A 418 59.11 -49.20 17.95
N GLU A 419 60.14 -48.40 18.25
CA GLU A 419 61.55 -48.78 18.00
C GLU A 419 61.92 -50.10 18.71
N GLN A 420 61.55 -50.21 19.99
CA GLN A 420 61.84 -51.39 20.79
C GLN A 420 61.07 -52.63 20.32
N ASP A 421 59.81 -52.46 19.91
CA ASP A 421 58.96 -53.54 19.41
C ASP A 421 59.43 -54.04 18.04
N ILE A 422 59.87 -53.14 17.16
CA ILE A 422 60.50 -53.49 15.87
C ILE A 422 61.83 -54.24 16.11
N GLU A 423 62.67 -53.77 17.03
CA GLU A 423 63.94 -54.45 17.35
C GLU A 423 63.69 -55.86 17.92
N THR A 424 62.67 -56.00 18.77
CA THR A 424 62.26 -57.30 19.32
C THR A 424 61.71 -58.24 18.24
N ALA A 425 60.93 -57.71 17.29
CA ALA A 425 60.40 -58.47 16.17
C ALA A 425 61.50 -58.95 15.21
N LEU A 426 62.50 -58.10 14.93
CA LEU A 426 63.69 -58.44 14.13
C LEU A 426 64.61 -59.47 14.80
N GLY A 427 64.63 -59.53 16.13
CA GLY A 427 65.34 -60.56 16.89
C GLY A 427 64.66 -61.95 16.88
N GLY A 428 63.41 -62.03 16.42
CA GLY A 428 62.68 -63.29 16.23
C GLY A 428 63.08 -64.01 14.93
N GLN A 429 62.69 -65.29 14.81
CA GLN A 429 62.92 -66.09 13.60
C GLN A 429 61.86 -65.79 12.51
N TYR A 430 61.65 -64.52 12.18
CA TYR A 430 60.67 -64.07 11.18
C TYR A 430 61.37 -63.42 9.98
N ASP A 431 60.94 -63.72 8.75
CA ASP A 431 61.48 -63.14 7.50
C ASP A 431 60.91 -61.73 7.25
N LEU A 432 61.30 -60.78 8.11
CA LEU A 432 60.88 -59.38 8.03
C LEU A 432 61.83 -58.58 7.12
N ASN A 433 61.27 -57.78 6.19
CA ASN A 433 62.05 -56.88 5.37
C ASN A 433 62.55 -55.67 6.19
N GLN A 434 63.75 -55.81 6.76
CA GLN A 434 64.39 -54.80 7.61
C GLN A 434 64.47 -53.43 6.94
N THR A 435 64.73 -53.36 5.63
CA THR A 435 64.87 -52.09 4.90
C THR A 435 63.55 -51.33 4.80
N ALA A 436 62.42 -52.03 4.63
CA ALA A 436 61.10 -51.38 4.56
C ALA A 436 60.66 -50.84 5.94
N LEU A 437 60.91 -51.60 7.02
CA LEU A 437 60.61 -51.17 8.39
C LEU A 437 61.46 -49.97 8.81
N ASP A 438 62.74 -49.93 8.44
CA ASP A 438 63.63 -48.80 8.70
C ASP A 438 63.17 -47.52 7.96
N GLU A 439 62.67 -47.65 6.73
CA GLU A 439 62.09 -46.53 5.96
C GLU A 439 60.81 -46.00 6.61
N GLU A 440 59.89 -46.87 7.04
CA GLU A 440 58.66 -46.45 7.73
C GLU A 440 58.97 -45.81 9.09
N LEU A 441 59.92 -46.35 9.85
CA LEU A 441 60.37 -45.76 11.12
C LEU A 441 60.99 -44.37 10.91
N LEU A 442 61.74 -44.16 9.83
CA LEU A 442 62.27 -42.85 9.47
C LEU A 442 61.15 -41.84 9.20
N GLN A 443 60.08 -42.25 8.50
CA GLN A 443 58.92 -41.39 8.25
C GLN A 443 58.20 -41.01 9.56
N VAL A 444 58.04 -41.95 10.49
CA VAL A 444 57.46 -41.67 11.81
C VAL A 444 58.33 -40.68 12.61
N LYS A 445 59.66 -40.84 12.58
CA LYS A 445 60.59 -39.85 13.19
C LYS A 445 60.48 -38.46 12.58
N GLN A 446 60.33 -38.39 11.26
CA GLN A 446 60.11 -37.13 10.57
C GLN A 446 58.78 -36.47 10.99
N LEU A 447 57.71 -37.26 11.15
CA LEU A 447 56.41 -36.76 11.62
C LEU A 447 56.47 -36.22 13.05
N VAL A 448 57.17 -36.88 13.97
CA VAL A 448 57.39 -36.38 15.35
C VAL A 448 58.17 -35.06 15.32
N THR A 449 59.18 -34.96 14.45
CA THR A 449 59.98 -33.72 14.30
C THR A 449 59.15 -32.60 13.68
N ALA A 450 58.35 -32.90 12.65
CA ALA A 450 57.46 -31.94 11.99
C ALA A 450 56.35 -31.45 12.94
N ALA A 451 55.76 -32.33 13.74
CA ALA A 451 54.81 -31.96 14.79
C ALA A 451 55.46 -31.07 15.87
N GLY A 452 56.71 -31.37 16.26
CA GLY A 452 57.48 -30.51 17.17
C GLY A 452 57.72 -29.11 16.61
N ASN A 453 58.10 -29.00 15.34
CA ASN A 453 58.31 -27.71 14.67
C ASN A 453 56.99 -26.93 14.52
N ALA A 454 55.91 -27.59 14.12
CA ALA A 454 54.58 -26.96 14.01
C ALA A 454 54.10 -26.43 15.38
N LEU A 455 54.40 -27.15 16.47
CA LEU A 455 54.11 -26.69 17.83
C LEU A 455 54.97 -25.47 18.25
N GLU A 456 56.22 -25.40 17.79
CA GLU A 456 57.11 -24.25 18.04
C GLU A 456 56.68 -22.98 17.28
N GLU A 457 56.23 -23.16 16.04
CA GLU A 457 55.69 -22.10 15.19
C GLU A 457 54.28 -21.65 15.65
N GLY A 458 53.53 -22.55 16.30
CA GLY A 458 52.17 -22.32 16.75
C GLY A 458 51.10 -22.64 15.71
N ASN A 459 51.45 -23.39 14.67
CA ASN A 459 50.51 -23.80 13.63
C ASN A 459 49.69 -25.02 14.09
N PHE A 460 48.55 -24.78 14.71
CA PHE A 460 47.71 -25.85 15.25
C PHE A 460 47.06 -26.73 14.17
N HIS A 461 46.79 -26.17 12.98
CA HIS A 461 46.21 -26.92 11.87
C HIS A 461 47.20 -27.98 11.34
N MET A 462 48.44 -27.56 11.09
CA MET A 462 49.52 -28.47 10.70
C MET A 462 49.87 -29.44 11.82
N LEU A 463 49.87 -28.97 13.07
CA LEU A 463 50.11 -29.82 14.24
C LEU A 463 49.10 -30.97 14.31
N GLN A 464 47.80 -30.67 14.24
CA GLN A 464 46.75 -31.67 14.29
C GLN A 464 46.87 -32.68 13.14
N THR A 465 47.24 -32.19 11.95
CA THR A 465 47.47 -33.04 10.78
C THR A 465 48.64 -33.98 10.99
N HIS A 466 49.78 -33.50 11.49
CA HIS A 466 50.95 -34.32 11.77
C HIS A 466 50.71 -35.33 12.90
N VAL A 467 49.98 -34.95 13.95
CA VAL A 467 49.59 -35.85 15.04
C VAL A 467 48.69 -36.99 14.52
N LYS A 468 47.66 -36.68 13.72
CA LYS A 468 46.80 -37.70 13.12
C LYS A 468 47.56 -38.62 12.17
N ALA A 469 48.40 -38.04 11.31
CA ALA A 469 49.24 -38.80 10.38
C ALA A 469 50.20 -39.74 11.13
N PHE A 470 50.76 -39.29 12.25
CA PHE A 470 51.60 -40.13 13.12
C PHE A 470 50.82 -41.33 13.66
N VAL A 471 49.65 -41.11 14.27
CA VAL A 471 48.83 -42.21 14.83
C VAL A 471 48.47 -43.23 13.77
N LEU A 472 47.97 -42.79 12.61
CA LEU A 472 47.63 -43.68 11.49
C LEU A 472 48.83 -44.47 10.98
N LYS A 473 50.01 -43.84 10.93
CA LYS A 473 51.22 -44.50 10.44
C LYS A 473 51.75 -45.51 11.43
N VAL A 474 51.70 -45.22 12.74
CA VAL A 474 52.02 -46.18 13.81
C VAL A 474 51.09 -47.39 13.75
N GLU A 475 49.77 -47.18 13.62
CA GLU A 475 48.79 -48.27 13.47
C GLU A 475 49.05 -49.11 12.21
N SER A 476 49.39 -48.48 11.09
CA SER A 476 49.77 -49.17 9.85
C SER A 476 50.99 -50.06 10.04
N ILE A 477 52.02 -49.60 10.76
CA ILE A 477 53.23 -50.39 11.00
C ILE A 477 52.90 -51.62 11.85
N TYR A 478 52.12 -51.46 12.92
CA TYR A 478 51.68 -52.59 13.73
C TYR A 478 50.82 -53.59 12.93
N SER A 479 49.93 -53.11 12.07
CA SER A 479 49.12 -53.99 11.21
C SER A 479 49.98 -54.78 10.22
N ASN A 480 50.97 -54.13 9.60
CA ASN A 480 51.93 -54.78 8.70
C ASN A 480 52.76 -55.84 9.44
N LEU A 481 53.20 -55.53 10.66
CA LEU A 481 53.98 -56.44 11.50
C LEU A 481 53.15 -57.65 11.94
N GLU A 482 51.88 -57.44 12.30
CA GLU A 482 50.95 -58.55 12.63
C GLU A 482 50.69 -59.45 11.42
N GLN A 483 50.47 -58.89 10.23
CA GLN A 483 50.28 -59.67 9.00
C GLN A 483 51.53 -60.50 8.66
N ALA A 484 52.73 -59.94 8.81
CA ALA A 484 53.97 -60.68 8.59
C ALA A 484 54.13 -61.85 9.57
N VAL A 485 53.81 -61.64 10.86
CA VAL A 485 53.88 -62.69 11.90
C VAL A 485 52.81 -63.77 11.71
N LEU A 486 51.62 -63.42 11.20
CA LEU A 486 50.55 -64.37 10.90
C LEU A 486 50.79 -65.14 9.59
N GLY A 487 51.43 -64.51 8.60
CA GLY A 487 51.78 -65.10 7.32
C GLY A 487 52.68 -66.33 7.46
N GLU A 488 53.73 -66.26 8.28
CA GLU A 488 54.61 -67.41 8.53
C GLU A 488 53.96 -68.52 9.37
N LYS A 489 53.06 -68.19 10.30
CA LYS A 489 52.26 -69.22 11.01
C LYS A 489 51.31 -69.98 10.08
N GLY A 490 51.02 -69.44 8.90
CA GLY A 490 50.17 -70.04 7.86
C GLY A 490 50.89 -71.01 6.92
N GLU A 491 52.22 -71.05 6.89
CA GLU A 491 53.00 -71.87 5.94
C GLU A 491 53.08 -73.38 6.29
N GLY A 492 52.10 -73.88 7.04
CA GLY A 492 51.89 -75.32 7.30
C GLY A 492 50.87 -76.00 6.38
N LEU A 493 50.13 -75.28 5.52
CA LEU A 493 49.04 -75.86 4.72
C LEU A 493 49.02 -75.31 3.27
N THR A 494 49.83 -75.96 2.42
CA THR A 494 49.71 -76.17 0.95
C THR A 494 48.98 -75.15 0.05
N ASP A 495 49.80 -74.49 -0.81
CA ASP A 495 49.68 -74.21 -2.25
C ASP A 495 48.34 -74.37 -2.99
N GLN A 496 47.89 -73.30 -3.66
CA GLN A 496 47.93 -73.18 -5.14
C GLN A 496 47.74 -71.71 -5.64
N ALA A 497 48.81 -71.18 -6.25
CA ALA A 497 48.93 -70.29 -7.44
C ALA A 497 48.06 -69.00 -7.55
N GLN A 498 48.62 -67.79 -7.36
CA GLN A 498 49.30 -66.89 -8.34
C GLN A 498 48.35 -65.90 -9.10
N PRO A 499 48.81 -64.72 -9.59
CA PRO A 499 49.85 -63.81 -9.07
C PRO A 499 49.39 -62.33 -9.02
N VAL A 500 50.03 -61.58 -8.13
CA VAL A 500 49.98 -60.10 -8.06
C VAL A 500 50.98 -59.54 -9.07
N GLU A 501 50.50 -58.70 -9.99
CA GLU A 501 51.36 -57.75 -10.69
C GLU A 501 51.55 -56.50 -9.81
N SER A 502 52.81 -56.13 -9.75
CA SER A 502 53.44 -55.11 -8.93
C SER A 502 53.13 -53.70 -9.42
N SER A 503 53.09 -52.75 -8.49
CA SER A 503 53.96 -51.55 -8.47
C SER A 503 53.27 -50.40 -7.77
N SER A 504 53.67 -50.17 -6.52
CA SER A 504 53.66 -48.85 -5.90
C SER A 504 54.75 -47.99 -6.54
N THR A 505 54.34 -46.90 -7.18
CA THR A 505 55.10 -45.65 -7.14
C THR A 505 54.16 -44.60 -6.58
N LEU A 506 54.15 -44.46 -5.26
CA LEU A 506 53.53 -43.33 -4.58
C LEU A 506 54.65 -42.34 -4.28
N THR A 507 54.79 -41.40 -5.20
CA THR A 507 55.62 -40.21 -5.06
C THR A 507 54.96 -39.21 -4.10
N HIS A 508 55.81 -38.33 -3.59
CA HIS A 508 55.67 -37.39 -2.47
C HIS A 508 54.56 -36.31 -2.55
N GLU A 509 53.46 -36.53 -3.30
CA GLU A 509 52.51 -35.48 -3.68
C GLU A 509 51.03 -35.78 -3.37
N ASP A 510 50.70 -37.02 -3.01
CA ASP A 510 49.29 -37.44 -2.88
C ASP A 510 48.68 -37.24 -1.48
N THR A 511 49.49 -37.16 -0.42
CA THR A 511 49.00 -36.92 0.95
C THR A 511 48.63 -35.46 1.25
N PHE A 512 48.90 -34.53 0.33
CA PHE A 512 48.53 -33.11 0.50
C PHE A 512 47.18 -32.74 -0.14
N LYS A 513 46.54 -33.66 -0.87
CA LYS A 513 45.23 -33.42 -1.51
C LYS A 513 44.05 -33.98 -0.76
N GLU A 514 44.23 -35.01 0.05
CA GLU A 514 43.10 -35.70 0.72
C GLU A 514 42.58 -34.99 1.97
N LEU A 515 43.25 -33.91 2.42
CA LEU A 515 42.78 -33.03 3.50
C LEU A 515 42.20 -31.69 3.00
N ALA A 516 42.24 -31.44 1.69
CA ALA A 516 41.60 -30.28 1.08
C ALA A 516 40.12 -30.53 0.74
N ASP A 517 39.65 -31.78 0.78
CA ASP A 517 38.32 -32.18 0.28
C ASP A 517 37.24 -32.31 1.37
N ASP A 518 37.59 -32.21 2.66
CA ASP A 518 36.62 -32.38 3.78
C ASP A 518 36.11 -31.08 4.42
N HIS A 519 36.42 -29.91 3.83
CA HIS A 519 35.79 -28.64 4.20
C HIS A 519 35.40 -27.78 2.99
N GLN A 520 34.80 -28.41 1.98
CA GLN A 520 34.09 -27.68 0.92
C GLN A 520 32.68 -28.21 0.69
N GLU A 521 31.93 -28.43 1.78
CA GLU A 521 30.52 -28.81 1.68
C GLU A 521 29.61 -28.08 2.69
N VAL A 522 29.89 -26.81 3.00
CA VAL A 522 28.86 -25.87 3.53
C VAL A 522 29.23 -24.45 3.13
N THR A 523 29.02 -24.05 1.87
CA THR A 523 28.89 -22.64 1.39
C THR A 523 28.76 -22.63 -0.14
N ALA A 524 27.75 -23.32 -0.69
CA ALA A 524 27.52 -23.26 -2.14
C ALA A 524 26.04 -23.37 -2.54
N GLU A 525 25.11 -22.98 -1.68
CA GLU A 525 23.67 -23.06 -2.00
C GLU A 525 22.83 -21.82 -1.69
N ASN A 526 23.42 -20.65 -1.41
CA ASN A 526 22.64 -19.40 -1.26
C ASN A 526 23.23 -18.17 -1.98
N THR A 527 23.89 -18.38 -3.13
CA THR A 527 24.24 -17.25 -4.02
C THR A 527 24.25 -17.70 -5.47
N ARG A 528 23.09 -18.19 -5.94
CA ARG A 528 22.86 -18.50 -7.37
C ARG A 528 21.57 -17.95 -7.96
N GLU A 529 20.90 -17.02 -7.27
CA GLU A 529 19.81 -16.22 -7.83
C GLU A 529 20.04 -14.72 -7.56
N ALA A 530 21.17 -14.20 -8.00
CA ALA A 530 21.36 -12.79 -8.35
C ALA A 530 22.64 -12.71 -9.17
N ILE A 531 22.66 -11.85 -10.19
CA ILE A 531 23.75 -11.72 -11.18
C ILE A 531 23.65 -12.75 -12.33
N GLN A 532 22.50 -12.74 -12.98
CA GLN A 532 22.45 -12.92 -14.44
C GLN A 532 21.49 -11.88 -15.05
N GLU A 533 21.82 -10.60 -14.87
CA GLU A 533 21.31 -9.52 -15.73
C GLU A 533 22.20 -8.27 -15.59
N ASN A 534 23.48 -8.37 -15.97
CA ASN A 534 24.31 -7.21 -16.33
C ASN A 534 25.63 -7.67 -16.95
N ALA A 535 25.54 -8.19 -18.17
CA ALA A 535 26.71 -8.43 -19.01
C ALA A 535 26.34 -8.27 -20.49
N GLU A 536 25.74 -7.13 -20.85
CA GLU A 536 25.76 -6.62 -22.22
C GLU A 536 26.07 -5.12 -22.23
N ARG A 537 27.32 -4.81 -22.59
CA ARG A 537 27.87 -3.58 -23.19
C ARG A 537 29.08 -3.03 -22.43
N SER A 538 30.24 -3.53 -22.80
CA SER A 538 31.43 -2.70 -22.99
C SER A 538 32.45 -3.51 -23.79
N ASN A 539 32.55 -3.17 -25.07
CA ASN A 539 33.67 -3.56 -25.93
C ASN A 539 33.88 -2.41 -26.92
N GLU A 540 34.87 -1.55 -26.66
CA GLU A 540 35.72 -1.00 -27.73
C GLU A 540 37.01 -0.42 -27.14
N GLU A 541 38.13 -0.94 -27.64
CA GLU A 541 39.51 -0.52 -27.36
C GLU A 541 39.90 0.79 -28.08
N PRO A 542 40.99 1.46 -27.65
CA PRO A 542 41.46 2.72 -28.21
C PRO A 542 42.64 2.55 -29.20
N ARG A 543 42.83 3.55 -30.09
CA ARG A 543 44.13 3.85 -30.74
C ARG A 543 44.39 5.35 -30.87
N GLU A 544 45.66 5.68 -30.73
CA GLU A 544 46.34 6.98 -30.57
C GLU A 544 46.30 7.92 -31.78
N GLU A 545 46.46 9.24 -31.55
CA GLU A 545 47.64 10.05 -31.96
C GLU A 545 47.50 11.54 -31.56
N THR A 546 48.51 12.07 -30.84
CA THR A 546 49.18 13.42 -30.86
C THR A 546 48.36 14.69 -31.19
N ASP A 547 48.50 15.87 -30.54
CA ASP A 547 49.72 16.63 -30.24
C ASP A 547 49.40 17.86 -29.33
N HIS A 548 50.38 18.36 -28.55
CA HIS A 548 50.33 19.60 -27.72
C HIS A 548 50.61 20.88 -28.57
N PRO A 549 50.58 22.17 -28.09
CA PRO A 549 50.69 22.68 -26.70
C PRO A 549 49.93 23.98 -26.29
N ALA A 550 49.96 24.24 -24.97
CA ALA A 550 50.02 25.48 -24.17
C ALA A 550 49.65 26.86 -24.76
N THR A 551 49.03 27.73 -23.93
CA THR A 551 49.53 29.07 -23.47
C THR A 551 48.44 29.85 -22.68
N GLN A 552 48.76 30.30 -21.46
CA GLN A 552 48.11 31.41 -20.71
C GLN A 552 48.69 32.77 -21.22
N PRO A 553 48.03 33.96 -21.15
CA PRO A 553 47.97 34.72 -19.88
C PRO A 553 46.88 35.81 -19.68
N SER A 554 46.69 36.17 -18.40
CA SER A 554 46.50 37.48 -17.71
C SER A 554 45.70 38.69 -18.24
N ASP A 555 45.16 39.41 -17.23
CA ASP A 555 45.03 40.88 -17.06
C ASP A 555 43.70 41.64 -17.31
N ALA A 556 43.11 42.07 -16.18
CA ALA A 556 42.87 43.45 -15.73
C ALA A 556 41.97 44.47 -16.51
N ALA A 557 41.01 45.01 -15.73
CA ALA A 557 40.67 46.42 -15.50
C ALA A 557 39.70 47.22 -16.42
N ASP A 558 38.78 47.91 -15.71
CA ASP A 558 38.14 49.22 -15.92
C ASP A 558 37.33 49.52 -17.19
N THR A 559 36.10 50.03 -17.01
CA THR A 559 35.77 51.47 -17.20
C THR A 559 34.32 51.80 -16.83
N THR A 560 34.19 52.82 -15.98
CA THR A 560 33.03 53.62 -15.52
C THR A 560 32.44 54.57 -16.59
N VAL A 561 31.13 54.89 -16.55
CA VAL A 561 30.48 56.23 -16.78
C VAL A 561 29.01 56.09 -16.30
N ALA A 562 28.49 56.66 -15.20
CA ALA A 562 28.28 58.05 -14.76
C ALA A 562 27.26 58.88 -15.57
N TYR A 563 26.05 59.10 -15.01
CA TYR A 563 25.33 60.37 -15.11
C TYR A 563 24.61 60.69 -13.79
N ARG A 564 24.60 61.98 -13.47
CA ARG A 564 24.38 62.64 -12.18
C ARG A 564 23.29 63.71 -12.35
N GLU A 565 22.81 64.21 -11.21
CA GLU A 565 22.00 65.43 -10.97
C GLU A 565 20.48 65.22 -10.82
N ALA A 566 19.75 65.90 -9.93
CA ALA A 566 20.09 66.69 -8.73
C ALA A 566 18.78 67.00 -7.95
N ALA A 567 18.89 66.98 -6.62
CA ALA A 567 18.31 67.84 -5.57
C ALA A 567 17.05 68.71 -5.81
N VAL A 568 16.14 68.73 -4.82
CA VAL A 568 15.66 69.94 -4.09
C VAL A 568 15.17 69.54 -2.67
N SER A 569 15.51 70.37 -1.66
CA SER A 569 15.11 70.32 -0.24
C SER A 569 14.10 71.43 0.11
N GLU A 570 13.40 71.29 1.26
CA GLU A 570 12.99 72.32 2.26
C GLU A 570 11.90 71.68 3.18
N THR A 571 12.11 71.31 4.46
CA THR A 571 12.32 72.00 5.76
C THR A 571 11.05 72.46 6.54
N MET A 572 11.12 72.21 7.87
CA MET A 572 10.49 72.88 9.05
C MET A 572 9.25 72.20 9.70
N THR A 573 9.42 71.57 10.89
CA THR A 573 9.12 72.02 12.30
C THR A 573 7.67 71.69 12.74
N GLU A 574 7.27 71.32 13.96
CA GLU A 574 7.82 71.21 15.32
C GLU A 574 6.80 70.43 16.21
N ASP A 575 7.22 70.06 17.42
CA ASP A 575 6.44 69.86 18.67
C ASP A 575 5.77 68.51 19.07
N ALA A 576 6.38 67.91 20.09
CA ALA A 576 5.80 67.13 21.21
C ALA A 576 5.32 68.13 22.32
N PRO A 577 4.73 67.77 23.51
CA PRO A 577 4.80 66.48 24.22
C PRO A 577 3.60 66.04 25.15
N ALA A 578 3.74 64.82 25.72
CA ALA A 578 3.46 64.37 27.10
C ALA A 578 2.03 64.13 27.71
N ALA A 579 1.87 62.88 28.20
CA ALA A 579 1.50 62.46 29.59
C ALA A 579 0.07 61.97 30.00
N LYS A 580 0.02 60.66 30.33
CA LYS A 580 -0.43 59.96 31.58
C LYS A 580 -1.92 59.84 32.04
N GLN A 581 -2.30 58.56 32.21
CA GLN A 581 -2.95 57.87 33.36
C GLN A 581 -4.41 58.18 33.76
N SER A 582 -5.27 57.13 33.78
CA SER A 582 -5.81 56.48 35.02
C SER A 582 -7.05 55.58 34.75
N ALA A 583 -7.08 54.41 35.41
CA ALA A 583 -8.22 53.48 35.57
C ALA A 583 -9.14 53.96 36.74
N PRO A 584 -10.29 53.34 37.16
CA PRO A 584 -10.59 51.89 37.28
C PRO A 584 -12.08 51.41 37.03
N ALA A 585 -12.30 50.10 37.22
CA ALA A 585 -13.52 49.24 37.06
C ALA A 585 -14.59 49.40 38.20
N PRO A 586 -15.71 48.60 38.38
CA PRO A 586 -15.95 47.16 38.06
C PRO A 586 -17.41 46.62 37.76
N GLN A 587 -17.42 45.34 37.32
CA GLN A 587 -18.35 44.15 37.43
C GLN A 587 -19.83 44.18 37.90
N SER A 588 -20.66 43.28 37.33
CA SER A 588 -21.50 42.26 38.04
C SER A 588 -22.21 41.24 37.10
N ASP A 589 -22.66 40.11 37.68
CA ASP A 589 -22.78 38.73 37.17
C ASP A 589 -24.14 38.19 36.66
N LEU A 590 -24.03 37.05 35.92
CA LEU A 590 -24.88 35.86 35.68
C LEU A 590 -26.35 35.72 36.21
N GLN A 591 -27.24 35.08 35.41
CA GLN A 591 -27.91 33.79 35.77
C GLN A 591 -28.77 33.10 34.66
N LYS A 592 -29.06 31.80 34.91
CA LYS A 592 -29.55 30.67 34.07
C LYS A 592 -31.07 30.58 33.82
N GLY A 593 -31.46 30.01 32.66
CA GLY A 593 -32.14 28.69 32.52
C GLY A 593 -33.69 28.49 32.63
N ARG A 594 -34.25 27.77 31.62
CA ARG A 594 -35.40 26.79 31.62
C ARG A 594 -36.81 27.37 31.95
N SER A 595 -37.99 26.92 31.46
CA SER A 595 -38.47 25.71 30.77
C SER A 595 -40.01 25.77 30.53
N LEU A 596 -40.49 25.13 29.44
CA LEU A 596 -41.72 24.30 29.27
C LEU A 596 -43.18 24.89 29.15
N ILE A 597 -43.80 24.57 27.99
CA ILE A 597 -45.07 23.81 27.73
C ILE A 597 -46.49 24.48 27.80
N ASN A 598 -47.16 24.38 26.64
CA ASN A 598 -48.60 24.20 26.26
C ASN A 598 -49.72 25.16 26.71
N SER A 599 -50.52 25.67 25.75
CA SER A 599 -51.81 25.02 25.34
C SER A 599 -52.66 25.78 24.28
N ARG A 600 -53.01 25.04 23.20
CA ARG A 600 -54.29 24.89 22.43
C ARG A 600 -55.12 26.05 21.79
N LYS A 601 -55.32 25.87 20.46
CA LYS A 601 -56.57 25.91 19.60
C LYS A 601 -57.18 27.30 19.26
N ARG A 602 -57.74 27.62 18.07
CA ARG A 602 -58.26 26.87 16.88
C ARG A 602 -58.67 27.86 15.74
N GLY A 603 -58.49 27.45 14.46
CA GLY A 603 -59.22 27.88 13.23
C GLY A 603 -58.51 28.93 12.36
N GLN A 604 -58.61 29.03 11.03
CA GLN A 604 -59.10 28.21 9.89
C GLN A 604 -58.67 28.98 8.61
N ALA A 605 -58.13 28.26 7.60
CA ALA A 605 -57.91 28.53 6.15
C ALA A 605 -57.92 29.97 5.55
N ASP A 606 -56.88 30.33 4.77
CA ASP A 606 -56.94 30.56 3.30
C ASP A 606 -55.65 31.22 2.72
N GLY A 607 -55.15 30.68 1.60
CA GLY A 607 -54.34 31.35 0.56
C GLY A 607 -52.85 31.64 0.82
N GLU A 608 -51.94 30.71 0.48
CA GLU A 608 -50.51 31.03 0.35
C GLU A 608 -50.23 31.67 -1.03
N GLU A 609 -50.02 32.99 -1.04
CA GLU A 609 -49.43 33.71 -2.17
C GLU A 609 -47.94 33.34 -2.30
N GLN A 610 -47.55 32.73 -3.42
CA GLN A 610 -46.15 32.48 -3.76
C GLN A 610 -45.45 33.83 -4.06
N HIS A 611 -44.48 34.21 -3.24
CA HIS A 611 -43.61 35.35 -3.50
C HIS A 611 -42.42 34.90 -4.37
N GLU A 612 -42.35 35.43 -5.59
CA GLU A 612 -41.20 35.26 -6.50
C GLU A 612 -40.18 36.39 -6.23
N TYR A 613 -38.93 36.01 -5.95
CA TYR A 613 -37.82 36.93 -5.64
C TYR A 613 -36.90 37.08 -6.87
N GLU A 614 -36.50 38.31 -7.19
CA GLU A 614 -35.50 38.61 -8.25
C GLU A 614 -34.16 38.98 -7.62
N LEU A 615 -33.08 38.40 -8.14
CA LEU A 615 -31.70 38.57 -7.68
C LEU A 615 -31.08 39.79 -8.37
N VAL A 616 -30.65 40.80 -7.60
CA VAL A 616 -29.92 41.97 -8.11
C VAL A 616 -28.47 41.88 -7.65
N MET A 617 -27.54 41.86 -8.60
CA MET A 617 -26.10 41.71 -8.37
C MET A 617 -25.45 43.06 -8.03
N PRO A 618 -24.62 43.16 -6.97
CA PRO A 618 -23.82 44.35 -6.71
C PRO A 618 -22.73 44.52 -7.79
N LYS A 619 -22.38 45.77 -8.10
CA LYS A 619 -21.17 46.09 -8.87
C LYS A 619 -19.95 45.60 -8.08
N ILE A 620 -18.97 45.04 -8.77
CA ILE A 620 -17.61 44.86 -8.24
C ILE A 620 -17.20 46.22 -7.63
N PRO A 621 -16.64 46.27 -6.40
CA PRO A 621 -16.08 47.52 -5.93
C PRO A 621 -15.12 48.02 -7.01
N LYS A 622 -15.25 49.30 -7.40
CA LYS A 622 -14.15 49.98 -8.10
C LYS A 622 -12.86 49.62 -7.34
N PRO A 623 -11.73 49.33 -8.02
CA PRO A 623 -10.48 49.03 -7.33
C PRO A 623 -10.33 50.07 -6.21
N MET A 624 -10.33 49.59 -4.97
CA MET A 624 -10.64 50.40 -3.80
C MET A 624 -9.82 51.69 -3.84
N SER A 625 -10.54 52.79 -3.90
CA SER A 625 -10.04 54.13 -3.70
C SER A 625 -9.49 54.25 -2.28
N GLN A 626 -8.18 54.43 -2.15
CA GLN A 626 -7.46 55.13 -1.08
C GLN A 626 -7.53 54.56 0.36
N GLU A 627 -8.46 53.65 0.69
CA GLU A 627 -8.52 52.99 2.02
C GLU A 627 -7.72 51.68 2.06
N SER A 628 -7.59 50.98 0.93
CA SER A 628 -6.70 49.82 0.79
C SER A 628 -5.21 50.21 0.84
N GLU A 629 -4.85 51.43 0.43
CA GLU A 629 -3.48 51.96 0.55
C GLU A 629 -3.01 52.13 2.00
N LYS A 630 -3.93 52.19 2.98
CA LYS A 630 -3.58 52.29 4.40
C LYS A 630 -3.54 50.94 5.13
N LEU A 631 -4.03 49.86 4.52
CA LEU A 631 -4.02 48.51 5.10
C LEU A 631 -2.93 47.60 4.52
N VAL A 632 -2.23 48.02 3.46
CA VAL A 632 -1.15 47.25 2.80
C VAL A 632 0.26 47.61 3.28
N LYS A 633 0.42 48.51 4.26
CA LYS A 633 1.73 48.81 4.85
C LYS A 633 1.88 48.20 6.23
N ILE A 634 2.28 46.93 6.24
CA ILE A 634 3.42 46.30 6.96
C ILE A 634 3.13 44.79 6.86
N GLU A 635 3.36 44.21 5.69
CA GLU A 635 3.85 42.82 5.68
C GLU A 635 5.34 42.95 5.99
N GLU A 636 5.75 42.38 7.12
CA GLU A 636 7.14 42.32 7.53
C GLU A 636 7.91 41.62 6.41
N ARG A 637 8.80 42.34 5.72
CA ARG A 637 9.73 41.72 4.78
C ARG A 637 10.45 40.59 5.54
N PRO A 638 10.52 39.37 4.98
CA PRO A 638 11.21 38.28 5.64
C PRO A 638 12.64 38.75 5.94
N PHE A 639 12.99 38.72 7.22
CA PHE A 639 14.31 39.10 7.67
C PHE A 639 15.26 37.93 7.41
N ILE A 640 15.92 37.96 6.26
CA ILE A 640 16.79 36.88 5.79
C ILE A 640 18.22 37.15 6.25
N GLU A 641 18.69 36.42 7.27
CA GLU A 641 20.09 36.45 7.70
C GLU A 641 20.80 35.11 7.49
N THR A 642 20.05 34.01 7.49
CA THR A 642 20.58 32.64 7.45
C THR A 642 20.10 31.86 6.23
N GLU A 643 20.83 30.79 5.90
CA GLU A 643 20.45 29.83 4.86
C GLU A 643 19.15 29.08 5.22
N ASP A 644 18.90 28.83 6.50
CA ASP A 644 17.67 28.20 6.98
C ASP A 644 16.46 29.12 6.68
N ASP A 645 16.58 30.45 6.88
CA ASP A 645 15.51 31.41 6.56
C ASP A 645 15.15 31.43 5.06
N ILE A 646 16.13 31.17 4.18
CA ILE A 646 15.90 31.11 2.72
C ILE A 646 15.09 29.87 2.38
N LEU A 647 15.45 28.71 2.96
CA LEU A 647 14.76 27.45 2.70
C LEU A 647 13.32 27.49 3.23
N ASP A 648 13.13 28.00 4.44
CA ASP A 648 11.81 28.15 5.05
C ASP A 648 10.90 29.05 4.19
N GLU A 649 11.43 30.18 3.68
CA GLU A 649 10.65 31.08 2.84
C GLU A 649 10.40 30.52 1.44
N MET A 650 11.34 29.77 0.86
CA MET A 650 11.11 29.04 -0.39
C MET A 650 9.99 28.01 -0.23
N GLU A 651 9.99 27.26 0.88
CA GLU A 651 8.93 26.31 1.21
C GLU A 651 7.59 27.04 1.36
N ARG A 652 7.57 28.16 2.08
CA ARG A 652 6.40 29.03 2.25
C ARG A 652 5.83 29.50 0.91
N ILE A 653 6.67 30.04 0.02
CA ILE A 653 6.27 30.49 -1.33
C ILE A 653 5.70 29.32 -2.14
N SER A 654 6.34 28.15 -2.08
CA SER A 654 5.87 26.95 -2.79
C SER A 654 4.50 26.48 -2.27
N GLY A 655 4.29 26.48 -0.94
CA GLY A 655 3.03 26.15 -0.29
C GLY A 655 1.92 27.14 -0.63
N GLU A 656 2.22 28.44 -0.68
CA GLU A 656 1.26 29.46 -1.09
C GLU A 656 0.86 29.30 -2.57
N LEU A 657 1.79 28.97 -3.48
CA LEU A 657 1.45 28.65 -4.87
C LEU A 657 0.51 27.44 -4.99
N ILE A 658 0.74 26.40 -4.19
CA ILE A 658 -0.13 25.22 -4.14
C ILE A 658 -1.53 25.63 -3.65
N CYS A 659 -1.61 26.45 -2.61
CA CYS A 659 -2.89 26.97 -2.09
C CYS A 659 -3.64 27.79 -3.14
N ILE A 660 -2.97 28.69 -3.87
CA ILE A 660 -3.59 29.48 -4.94
C ILE A 660 -4.09 28.55 -6.06
N ARG A 661 -3.27 27.58 -6.48
CA ARG A 661 -3.65 26.57 -7.48
C ARG A 661 -4.88 25.78 -7.05
N GLN A 662 -4.93 25.33 -5.80
CA GLN A 662 -6.07 24.61 -5.24
C GLN A 662 -7.32 25.49 -5.19
N ARG A 663 -7.18 26.78 -4.85
CA ARG A 663 -8.30 27.73 -4.82
C ARG A 663 -8.87 27.98 -6.23
N ILE A 664 -8.02 28.04 -7.24
CA ILE A 664 -8.41 28.09 -8.67
C ILE A 664 -9.20 26.84 -9.06
N LYS A 665 -8.72 25.63 -8.70
CA LYS A 665 -9.43 24.37 -8.97
C LYS A 665 -10.81 24.33 -8.32
N ARG A 666 -10.89 24.64 -7.01
CA ARG A 666 -12.13 24.70 -6.23
C ARG A 666 -13.14 25.72 -6.77
N SER A 667 -12.67 26.78 -7.42
CA SER A 667 -13.51 27.84 -7.99
C SER A 667 -14.16 27.46 -9.32
N TYR A 668 -13.90 26.26 -9.85
CA TYR A 668 -14.60 25.70 -11.01
C TYR A 668 -14.50 26.54 -12.29
N LEU A 669 -13.36 27.20 -12.48
CA LEU A 669 -13.09 27.97 -13.69
C LEU A 669 -13.17 27.06 -14.94
N PRO A 670 -13.77 27.53 -16.06
CA PRO A 670 -13.86 26.75 -17.29
C PRO A 670 -12.50 26.49 -17.94
N GLY A 671 -11.50 27.30 -17.59
CA GLY A 671 -10.09 27.15 -17.95
C GLY A 671 -9.25 28.23 -17.26
N VAL A 672 -7.94 27.99 -17.20
CA VAL A 672 -6.99 28.96 -16.61
C VAL A 672 -6.49 29.91 -17.72
N PRO A 673 -6.62 31.23 -17.56
CA PRO A 673 -6.08 32.22 -18.52
C PRO A 673 -4.56 32.10 -18.67
N ASP A 674 -4.04 32.35 -19.87
CA ASP A 674 -2.60 32.21 -20.17
C ASP A 674 -1.73 33.22 -19.42
N ASP A 675 -2.25 34.42 -19.15
CA ASP A 675 -1.56 35.44 -18.33
C ASP A 675 -1.27 34.92 -16.92
N LEU A 676 -2.24 34.19 -16.33
CA LEU A 676 -2.09 33.63 -14.99
C LEU A 676 -1.08 32.47 -14.99
N LYS A 677 -1.09 31.62 -16.03
CA LYS A 677 -0.08 30.55 -16.19
C LYS A 677 1.33 31.13 -16.27
N THR A 678 1.50 32.18 -17.07
CA THR A 678 2.80 32.85 -17.23
C THR A 678 3.33 33.38 -15.89
N LYS A 679 2.44 33.92 -15.04
CA LYS A 679 2.78 34.36 -13.69
C LYS A 679 3.21 33.20 -12.80
N PHE A 680 2.49 32.08 -12.80
CA PHE A 680 2.90 30.85 -12.11
C PHE A 680 4.28 30.35 -12.59
N ASP A 681 4.49 30.27 -13.90
CA ASP A 681 5.76 29.83 -14.49
C ASP A 681 6.92 30.77 -14.11
N THR A 682 6.64 32.07 -13.96
CA THR A 682 7.63 33.06 -13.53
C THR A 682 8.07 32.80 -12.09
N VAL A 683 7.14 32.57 -11.16
CA VAL A 683 7.47 32.28 -9.76
C VAL A 683 8.22 30.95 -9.64
N VAL A 684 7.77 29.91 -10.33
CA VAL A 684 8.44 28.59 -10.36
C VAL A 684 9.85 28.72 -10.96
N GLY A 685 10.00 29.51 -12.03
CA GLY A 685 11.29 29.81 -12.63
C GLY A 685 12.25 30.54 -11.69
N LEU A 686 11.76 31.51 -10.91
CA LEU A 686 12.54 32.22 -9.89
C LEU A 686 12.99 31.29 -8.76
N LEU A 687 12.10 30.43 -8.26
CA LEU A 687 12.45 29.41 -7.25
C LEU A 687 13.53 28.44 -7.77
N GLY A 688 13.40 27.98 -9.03
CA GLY A 688 14.41 27.13 -9.66
C GLY A 688 15.75 27.84 -9.85
N GLN A 689 15.76 29.14 -10.15
CA GLN A 689 16.99 29.92 -10.20
C GLN A 689 17.65 30.04 -8.82
N ILE A 690 16.87 30.27 -7.76
CA ILE A 690 17.37 30.31 -6.39
C ILE A 690 18.01 28.97 -6.02
N GLN A 691 17.32 27.86 -6.29
CA GLN A 691 17.82 26.52 -6.01
C GLN A 691 19.16 26.24 -6.72
N LEU A 692 19.26 26.56 -8.02
CA LEU A 692 20.49 26.40 -8.79
C LEU A 692 21.65 27.26 -8.24
N ARG A 693 21.35 28.45 -7.71
CA ARG A 693 22.36 29.31 -7.08
C ARG A 693 22.85 28.71 -5.78
N MET A 694 21.96 28.12 -4.98
CA MET A 694 22.28 27.47 -3.70
C MET A 694 23.09 26.18 -3.86
N GLU A 695 22.96 25.48 -4.99
CA GLU A 695 23.77 24.27 -5.30
C GLU A 695 25.27 24.58 -5.50
N ASN A 696 25.65 25.83 -5.76
CA ASN A 696 27.05 26.20 -5.93
C ASN A 696 27.82 26.16 -4.59
N THR A 697 29.07 25.69 -4.64
CA THR A 697 29.92 25.47 -3.45
C THR A 697 30.18 26.75 -2.63
N ARG A 698 29.99 27.93 -3.25
CA ARG A 698 29.88 29.23 -2.57
C ARG A 698 28.83 30.08 -3.28
N TYR A 699 27.85 30.57 -2.53
CA TYR A 699 26.85 31.55 -3.01
C TYR A 699 26.73 32.71 -2.01
N ASP A 700 26.32 33.88 -2.50
CA ASP A 700 26.08 35.06 -1.66
C ASP A 700 24.63 35.08 -1.19
N ILE A 701 24.43 35.01 0.12
CA ILE A 701 23.11 35.08 0.79
C ILE A 701 22.36 36.35 0.37
N ARG A 702 23.08 37.46 0.13
CA ARG A 702 22.45 38.73 -0.28
C ARG A 702 21.88 38.68 -1.69
N GLU A 703 22.55 37.97 -2.60
CA GLU A 703 22.08 37.78 -3.97
C GLU A 703 20.84 36.87 -3.98
N VAL A 704 20.87 35.79 -3.19
CA VAL A 704 19.71 34.89 -3.03
C VAL A 704 18.53 35.60 -2.36
N ALA A 705 18.78 36.41 -1.33
CA ALA A 705 17.74 37.18 -0.65
C ALA A 705 17.03 38.18 -1.60
N TYR A 706 17.76 38.78 -2.55
CA TYR A 706 17.17 39.63 -3.58
C TYR A 706 16.22 38.84 -4.50
N TYR A 707 16.66 37.69 -5.00
CA TYR A 707 15.81 36.83 -5.85
C TYR A 707 14.60 36.28 -5.08
N LEU A 708 14.76 36.00 -3.79
CA LEU A 708 13.69 35.57 -2.92
C LEU A 708 12.65 36.68 -2.69
N GLU A 709 13.09 37.92 -2.51
CA GLU A 709 12.19 39.09 -2.44
C GLU A 709 11.43 39.29 -3.78
N GLU A 710 12.10 39.11 -4.92
CA GLU A 710 11.47 39.15 -6.24
C GLU A 710 10.44 38.02 -6.43
N ALA A 711 10.76 36.80 -5.96
CA ALA A 711 9.83 35.67 -5.99
C ALA A 711 8.58 35.92 -5.13
N HIS A 712 8.77 36.51 -3.93
CA HIS A 712 7.66 36.90 -3.06
C HIS A 712 6.77 37.98 -3.70
N GLU A 713 7.35 39.00 -4.33
CA GLU A 713 6.58 40.03 -5.05
C GLU A 713 5.76 39.42 -6.20
N GLN A 714 6.36 38.53 -7.01
CA GLN A 714 5.64 37.83 -8.08
C GLN A 714 4.56 36.90 -7.56
N LEU A 715 4.76 36.27 -6.39
CA LEU A 715 3.73 35.47 -5.73
C LEU A 715 2.51 36.31 -5.34
N MET A 716 2.72 37.48 -4.73
CA MET A 716 1.64 38.38 -4.33
C MET A 716 0.85 38.90 -5.53
N ASP A 717 1.54 39.26 -6.61
CA ASP A 717 0.93 39.58 -7.90
C ASP A 717 0.07 38.43 -8.42
N THR A 718 0.61 37.21 -8.37
CA THR A 718 -0.08 35.99 -8.83
C THR A 718 -1.34 35.74 -8.00
N HIS A 719 -1.25 35.89 -6.67
CA HIS A 719 -2.38 35.78 -5.75
C HIS A 719 -3.48 36.80 -6.09
N TYR A 720 -3.10 38.06 -6.29
CA TYR A 720 -4.04 39.13 -6.64
C TYR A 720 -4.72 38.87 -7.99
N MET A 721 -3.96 38.46 -9.01
CA MET A 721 -4.51 38.11 -10.32
C MET A 721 -5.43 36.89 -10.25
N ALA A 722 -5.08 35.86 -9.46
CA ALA A 722 -5.92 34.69 -9.26
C ALA A 722 -7.28 35.06 -8.63
N GLU A 723 -7.28 35.88 -7.58
CA GLU A 723 -8.53 36.36 -6.95
C GLU A 723 -9.40 37.15 -7.93
N ASN A 724 -8.79 38.09 -8.64
CA ASN A 724 -9.51 38.91 -9.61
C ASN A 724 -10.09 38.09 -10.76
N THR A 725 -9.35 37.09 -11.25
CA THR A 725 -9.84 36.22 -12.33
C THR A 725 -10.98 35.32 -11.87
N ILE A 726 -10.89 34.76 -10.66
CA ILE A 726 -11.99 34.00 -10.03
C ILE A 726 -13.24 34.87 -9.88
N ALA A 727 -13.09 36.06 -9.28
CA ALA A 727 -14.19 36.98 -9.05
C ALA A 727 -14.82 37.47 -10.36
N ALA A 728 -14.01 37.79 -11.38
CA ALA A 728 -14.47 38.18 -12.70
C ALA A 728 -15.23 37.06 -13.39
N CYS A 729 -14.75 35.81 -13.31
CA CYS A 729 -15.45 34.66 -13.90
C CYS A 729 -16.82 34.44 -13.27
N GLN A 730 -16.91 34.42 -11.94
CA GLN A 730 -18.18 34.25 -11.22
C GLN A 730 -19.16 35.39 -11.53
N SER A 731 -18.65 36.62 -11.58
CA SER A 731 -19.47 37.80 -11.89
C SER A 731 -19.94 37.79 -13.36
N ALA A 732 -19.08 37.41 -14.29
CA ALA A 732 -19.42 37.26 -15.71
C ALA A 732 -20.49 36.19 -15.91
N GLU A 733 -20.35 35.03 -15.27
CA GLU A 733 -21.32 33.95 -15.34
C GLU A 733 -22.70 34.41 -14.84
N GLY A 734 -22.75 35.05 -13.66
CA GLY A 734 -24.00 35.60 -13.12
C GLY A 734 -24.64 36.65 -14.04
N ALA A 735 -23.84 37.57 -14.58
CA ALA A 735 -24.29 38.61 -15.50
C ALA A 735 -24.84 38.02 -16.82
N ILE A 736 -24.14 37.05 -17.42
CA ILE A 736 -24.58 36.34 -18.62
C ILE A 736 -25.90 35.59 -18.33
N GLN A 737 -25.98 34.86 -17.22
CA GLN A 737 -27.19 34.12 -16.86
C GLN A 737 -28.41 35.03 -16.68
N TYR A 738 -28.23 36.20 -16.05
CA TYR A 738 -29.28 37.19 -15.87
C TYR A 738 -29.74 37.79 -17.21
N THR A 739 -28.80 38.32 -17.98
CA THR A 739 -29.08 39.03 -19.24
C THR A 739 -29.61 38.09 -20.32
N ASN A 740 -29.25 36.80 -20.30
CA ASN A 740 -29.74 35.79 -21.23
C ASN A 740 -31.27 35.63 -21.18
N ARG A 741 -31.93 35.95 -20.05
CA ARG A 741 -33.40 35.98 -19.93
C ARG A 741 -34.05 36.99 -20.89
N TYR A 742 -33.32 38.06 -21.21
CA TYR A 742 -33.78 39.17 -22.05
C TYR A 742 -33.25 39.11 -23.49
N ARG A 743 -32.52 38.04 -23.84
CA ARG A 743 -31.88 37.87 -25.15
C ARG A 743 -32.84 37.97 -26.34
N ARG A 744 -34.08 37.49 -26.18
CA ARG A 744 -35.11 37.53 -27.23
C ARG A 744 -35.86 38.86 -27.30
N LEU A 745 -35.75 39.67 -26.24
CA LEU A 745 -36.51 40.92 -26.07
C LEU A 745 -35.79 42.12 -26.68
N ASN A 746 -34.45 42.10 -26.72
CA ASN A 746 -33.65 43.21 -27.26
C ASN A 746 -32.50 42.68 -28.15
N ARG A 747 -32.44 43.15 -29.40
CA ARG A 747 -31.39 42.78 -30.37
C ARG A 747 -29.99 43.22 -29.91
N GLN A 748 -29.87 44.39 -29.30
CA GLN A 748 -28.59 44.93 -28.84
C GLN A 748 -28.03 44.08 -27.67
N VAL A 749 -28.89 43.65 -26.76
CA VAL A 749 -28.54 42.70 -25.68
C VAL A 749 -28.06 41.37 -26.25
N ASN A 750 -28.70 40.86 -27.32
CA ASN A 750 -28.27 39.62 -27.95
C ASN A 750 -26.88 39.73 -28.61
N GLU A 751 -26.56 40.88 -29.23
CA GLU A 751 -25.24 41.12 -29.83
C GLU A 751 -24.15 41.20 -28.75
N LEU A 752 -24.38 41.93 -27.66
CA LEU A 752 -23.44 42.02 -26.54
C LEU A 752 -23.25 40.69 -25.83
N LEU A 753 -24.32 39.92 -25.61
CA LEU A 753 -24.22 38.58 -25.03
C LEU A 753 -23.44 37.61 -25.90
N THR A 754 -23.60 37.70 -27.23
CA THR A 754 -22.84 36.82 -28.14
C THR A 754 -21.34 37.13 -28.06
N LYS A 755 -20.96 38.41 -27.95
CA LYS A 755 -19.57 38.82 -27.73
C LYS A 755 -19.06 38.41 -26.35
N SER A 756 -19.86 38.60 -25.31
CA SER A 756 -19.54 38.18 -23.94
C SER A 756 -19.32 36.67 -23.83
N GLU A 757 -20.20 35.86 -24.42
CA GLU A 757 -20.03 34.41 -24.49
C GLU A 757 -18.77 33.99 -25.26
N GLN A 758 -18.42 34.71 -26.33
CA GLN A 758 -17.18 34.47 -27.06
C GLN A 758 -15.95 34.78 -26.21
N ALA A 759 -15.92 35.94 -25.54
CA ALA A 759 -14.84 36.32 -24.63
C ALA A 759 -14.71 35.33 -23.46
N PHE A 760 -15.84 34.86 -22.90
CA PHE A 760 -15.87 33.87 -21.83
C PHE A 760 -15.27 32.52 -22.27
N ARG A 761 -15.55 32.09 -23.52
CA ARG A 761 -14.93 30.87 -24.10
C ARG A 761 -13.44 31.02 -24.37
N GLN A 762 -12.99 32.24 -24.65
CA GLN A 762 -11.58 32.57 -24.83
C GLN A 762 -10.85 32.82 -23.50
N LEU A 763 -11.53 32.65 -22.35
CA LEU A 763 -11.00 32.84 -21.00
C LEU A 763 -10.70 34.32 -20.64
N TYR A 764 -11.21 35.28 -21.42
CA TYR A 764 -11.14 36.71 -21.12
C TYR A 764 -12.29 37.13 -20.19
N PHE A 765 -12.25 36.68 -18.92
CA PHE A 765 -13.35 36.84 -17.97
C PHE A 765 -13.69 38.29 -17.63
N THR A 766 -12.69 39.17 -17.57
CA THR A 766 -12.88 40.60 -17.29
C THR A 766 -13.64 41.29 -18.42
N GLU A 767 -13.27 41.03 -19.67
CA GLU A 767 -13.98 41.53 -20.85
C GLU A 767 -15.38 40.92 -20.97
N ALA A 768 -15.51 39.61 -20.73
CA ALA A 768 -16.79 38.93 -20.73
C ALA A 768 -17.77 39.55 -19.70
N TYR A 769 -17.27 39.86 -18.51
CA TYR A 769 -18.04 40.55 -17.47
C TYR A 769 -18.49 41.95 -17.92
N GLN A 770 -17.57 42.77 -18.45
CA GLN A 770 -17.89 44.13 -18.91
C GLN A 770 -18.99 44.13 -19.98
N LEU A 771 -18.88 43.25 -20.98
CA LEU A 771 -19.88 43.13 -22.05
C LEU A 771 -21.23 42.63 -21.53
N ALA A 772 -21.23 41.73 -20.54
CA ALA A 772 -22.45 41.27 -19.90
C ALA A 772 -23.09 42.33 -18.99
N GLU A 773 -22.28 43.16 -18.33
CA GLU A 773 -22.75 44.27 -17.50
C GLU A 773 -23.33 45.41 -18.35
N GLU A 774 -22.71 45.74 -19.49
CA GLU A 774 -23.27 46.67 -20.47
C GLU A 774 -24.64 46.18 -20.99
N ALA A 775 -24.76 44.89 -21.29
CA ALA A 775 -26.03 44.27 -21.67
C ALA A 775 -27.08 44.37 -20.54
N ARG A 776 -26.65 44.29 -19.28
CA ARG A 776 -27.51 44.44 -18.09
C ARG A 776 -28.00 45.88 -17.94
N LEU A 777 -27.13 46.86 -18.08
CA LEU A 777 -27.47 48.29 -17.98
C LEU A 777 -28.50 48.70 -19.04
N ILE A 778 -28.44 48.13 -20.25
CA ILE A 778 -29.45 48.35 -21.29
C ILE A 778 -30.84 47.83 -20.88
N ILE A 779 -30.91 46.81 -20.03
CA ILE A 779 -32.17 46.23 -19.53
C ILE A 779 -32.71 47.02 -18.34
N GLU A 780 -31.84 47.38 -17.38
CA GLU A 780 -32.22 48.07 -16.15
C GLU A 780 -32.46 49.59 -16.36
N GLY A 781 -31.93 50.15 -17.45
CA GLY A 781 -31.89 51.60 -17.67
C GLY A 781 -30.79 52.25 -16.84
N ASP A 782 -30.19 53.32 -17.35
CA ASP A 782 -29.09 54.02 -16.67
C ASP A 782 -29.59 54.57 -15.32
N HIS A 783 -29.19 53.92 -14.23
CA HIS A 783 -29.52 54.37 -12.89
C HIS A 783 -28.41 55.31 -12.43
N ASP A 784 -28.77 56.60 -12.34
CA ASP A 784 -27.97 57.63 -11.69
C ASP A 784 -27.43 57.12 -10.35
N ASP A 785 -26.12 57.30 -10.20
CA ASP A 785 -25.31 57.08 -9.01
C ASP A 785 -25.96 57.74 -7.77
N ASP A 786 -26.34 56.96 -6.75
CA ASP A 786 -26.37 57.32 -5.32
C ASP A 786 -27.32 56.43 -4.49
N ALA A 787 -26.93 55.18 -4.21
CA ALA A 787 -27.47 54.45 -3.06
C ALA A 787 -26.51 53.34 -2.62
N GLY A 788 -25.72 53.63 -1.58
CA GLY A 788 -24.78 52.70 -0.98
C GLY A 788 -25.43 51.42 -0.43
N GLY A 789 -24.83 50.28 -0.78
CA GLY A 789 -24.38 49.29 0.19
C GLY A 789 -25.39 48.63 1.14
N ARG A 790 -26.69 48.58 0.83
CA ARG A 790 -27.66 47.90 1.72
C ARG A 790 -28.62 47.00 0.97
N TRP A 791 -28.48 45.70 1.21
CA TRP A 791 -29.38 44.66 0.72
C TRP A 791 -30.83 45.00 1.09
N MET A 792 -31.69 45.29 0.10
CA MET A 792 -33.12 45.38 0.33
C MET A 792 -33.88 44.57 -0.71
N LEU A 793 -34.63 43.58 -0.23
CA LEU A 793 -35.68 42.92 -0.99
C LEU A 793 -36.75 43.94 -1.35
N ARG A 794 -36.98 44.19 -2.64
CA ARG A 794 -38.08 45.05 -3.10
C ARG A 794 -39.20 44.21 -3.70
N LYS A 795 -40.45 44.41 -3.23
CA LYS A 795 -41.65 43.86 -3.88
C LYS A 795 -41.86 44.56 -5.23
N LYS A 796 -42.01 43.78 -6.30
CA LYS A 796 -42.34 44.25 -7.65
C LYS A 796 -43.65 45.03 -7.63
N LYS A 797 -43.64 46.33 -7.93
CA LYS A 797 -44.86 47.06 -8.31
C LYS A 797 -45.27 46.53 -9.68
N ARG A 798 -46.44 45.91 -9.78
CA ARG A 798 -47.08 45.60 -11.08
C ARG A 798 -47.16 46.91 -11.87
N GLY A 799 -46.58 46.92 -13.07
CA GLY A 799 -46.71 48.04 -14.00
C GLY A 799 -48.18 48.32 -14.33
N GLU A 800 -48.54 49.59 -14.31
CA GLU A 800 -49.74 50.10 -14.96
C GLU A 800 -49.60 49.94 -16.47
N ARG A 801 -50.73 49.67 -17.13
CA ARG A 801 -50.89 49.72 -18.58
C ARG A 801 -50.72 51.12 -19.12
#